data_AF-A0A2P6NK60-F1
#
_entry.id   AF-A0A2P6NK60-F1
#
_cell.length_a   1.000
_cell.length_b   1.000
_cell.length_c   1.000
_cell.angle_alpha   90.00
_cell.angle_beta   90.00
_cell.angle_gamma   90.00
#
_symmetry.space_group_name_H-M   'P 1'
#
loop_
_entity.id
_entity.type
_entity.pdbx_description
1 polymer ?
#
loop_
_entity_poly.entity_id
_entity_poly.type
_entity_poly.pdbx_seq_one_letter_code
_entity_poly.pdbx_strand_id
1 'polypeptide(L)'
;MLHNKSFMRKTKSGKVLKVVREHYLREDLPCGFVNCPRCQPILEENSQMIKLQTLSPQAQRLLVVDTNVVIRQIDALEHPKLMDVVIPKVVEEEVRHLNTKTHSRLRAIIDNKEKKFFLFDNEHHRETFVERLPGETPNDRNDKAIRTVALWYGSHQLLPVILITNDRLNKEAALAAGVNALTVLEYANEIRDSLPEWTDMLVVGQDQEEQNDAFTKKTEYPEHKSKNETEAGLKAGRYYQGPLRMNRDNYTEGNVPVEGLEDEILIQGLQNLNRAVNGDIVAVQLLPKEQWSRPSMRAVQKIEDNEDGEGVSEKDQNLMEEMRPSGIIVSIIKRNWKPYCGTIDSGSNGSQALFVPVNRQIPKIKIHTRQMENLKNKRIVVSIDAWDKNSKYPSGHYVRTLGPVGDINVETEVIMIQHDICYHPFTESVMNCLPSPDWIAENDPDFKNPTRRDLRHENICSVDPPGCTDIDDALHIKTLPNGNYEVGVHIADVTHFVHQDSAIDKEAAERSTTVYLVNKRIDMLPKLLGENLCSLRSNVDRFTFSVVWELTPEAEVVSVDYFKATINSKASLTYEQAQMRIDDKRLHDDISVGLRKLNALAKKLKQRRLDAGALELASTEIKFIRDQESQEPLDVEMYQLRETNSMVEEFMLLANVWVAEKIYESFPNFAILRRHPTPPKKNFEPMIDAAGKIGINIEVESSKALAESLDRAVVPKDPFVNKLLRILTTRCMTQAVYFSSGSVARDQFAHYGLAAPIYTHFTSPIRRYADDIVHRLLGCCIGVYTLSMDIDNNRITKLCQNINFRHTMAQHASRSSTELHTVVFFRGRVLQEDGYITRVKTNGFSVLVPKYGIESMVYVNTEEDSKDFVMDKITHQIKSVSLGDVAIGLMNKVESLLSSMHLNGNRFVWRSRSMRTESHCV
;
A
#
# COMPACT_ATOMS: atom_id res chain seq x y z
N MET A 1 39.97 -17.51 -18.89
CA MET A 1 41.20 -17.46 -18.05
C MET A 1 40.79 -17.42 -16.58
N LEU A 2 41.43 -18.19 -15.70
CA LEU A 2 41.08 -18.25 -14.26
C LEU A 2 41.96 -17.30 -13.45
N HIS A 3 41.34 -16.41 -12.67
CA HIS A 3 41.96 -15.53 -11.67
C HIS A 3 41.43 -15.87 -10.26
N ASN A 4 42.10 -15.36 -9.23
CA ASN A 4 41.66 -15.48 -7.83
C ASN A 4 41.39 -14.09 -7.23
N LYS A 5 40.16 -13.84 -6.77
CA LYS A 5 39.78 -12.62 -6.05
C LYS A 5 39.85 -12.88 -4.55
N SER A 6 40.72 -12.17 -3.85
CA SER A 6 40.87 -12.29 -2.38
C SER A 6 40.47 -11.01 -1.66
N PHE A 7 39.69 -11.12 -0.58
CA PHE A 7 39.27 -9.98 0.24
C PHE A 7 39.05 -10.37 1.70
N MET A 8 39.13 -9.38 2.60
CA MET A 8 38.91 -9.55 4.03
C MET A 8 37.46 -9.22 4.39
N ARG A 9 36.77 -10.12 5.07
CA ARG A 9 35.38 -9.93 5.52
C ARG A 9 35.30 -10.05 7.04
N LYS A 10 34.73 -9.04 7.70
CA LYS A 10 34.38 -9.11 9.12
C LYS A 10 33.05 -9.85 9.31
N THR A 11 33.01 -10.85 10.18
CA THR A 11 31.79 -11.59 10.53
C THR A 11 30.93 -10.77 11.49
N LYS A 12 29.65 -11.16 11.65
CA LYS A 12 28.76 -10.58 12.66
C LYS A 12 29.31 -10.70 14.09
N SER A 13 30.14 -11.70 14.35
CA SER A 13 30.86 -11.90 15.63
C SER A 13 32.16 -11.10 15.76
N GLY A 14 32.49 -10.27 14.77
CA GLY A 14 33.68 -9.42 14.78
C GLY A 14 34.98 -10.07 14.30
N LYS A 15 34.98 -11.38 13.96
CA LYS A 15 36.16 -12.07 13.40
C LYS A 15 36.43 -11.63 11.98
N VAL A 16 37.69 -11.45 11.62
CA VAL A 16 38.09 -11.10 10.24
C VAL A 16 38.52 -12.37 9.51
N LEU A 17 37.86 -12.68 8.40
CA LEU A 17 38.13 -13.86 7.57
C LEU A 17 38.70 -13.42 6.21
N LYS A 18 39.73 -14.11 5.72
CA LYS A 18 40.19 -14.00 4.34
C LYS A 18 39.31 -14.90 3.47
N VAL A 19 38.61 -14.31 2.52
CA VAL A 19 37.80 -15.03 1.53
C VAL A 19 38.56 -15.02 0.21
N VAL A 20 38.77 -16.19 -0.38
CA VAL A 20 39.34 -16.36 -1.72
C VAL A 20 38.27 -16.98 -2.60
N ARG A 21 38.02 -16.39 -3.77
CA ARG A 21 37.06 -16.89 -4.76
C ARG A 21 37.74 -17.00 -6.12
N GLU A 22 37.43 -18.07 -6.82
CA GLU A 22 37.73 -18.20 -8.25
C GLU A 22 36.97 -17.13 -9.04
N HIS A 23 37.62 -16.56 -10.04
CA HIS A 23 37.09 -15.50 -10.90
C HIS A 23 37.44 -15.80 -12.35
N TYR A 24 36.43 -16.16 -13.15
CA TYR A 24 36.63 -16.59 -14.53
C TYR A 24 36.48 -15.41 -15.50
N LEU A 25 37.50 -15.19 -16.32
CA LEU A 25 37.50 -14.23 -17.42
C LEU A 25 37.13 -14.92 -18.73
N ARG A 26 36.18 -14.31 -19.43
CA ARG A 26 35.47 -14.80 -20.61
C ARG A 26 35.70 -13.87 -21.81
N GLU A 27 35.63 -14.43 -23.00
CA GLU A 27 35.73 -13.73 -24.30
C GLU A 27 34.41 -13.77 -25.07
N ASP A 28 33.47 -14.59 -24.62
CA ASP A 28 32.15 -14.84 -25.22
C ASP A 28 31.06 -13.97 -24.59
N LEU A 29 31.40 -12.74 -24.20
CA LEU A 29 30.46 -11.79 -23.61
C LEU A 29 30.14 -10.67 -24.62
N PRO A 30 28.88 -10.56 -25.09
CA PRO A 30 28.53 -9.64 -26.16
C PRO A 30 28.42 -8.18 -25.67
N CYS A 31 28.52 -7.25 -26.61
CA CYS A 31 28.60 -5.81 -26.33
C CYS A 31 27.24 -5.09 -26.18
N GLY A 32 26.11 -5.77 -26.33
CA GLY A 32 24.77 -5.19 -26.22
C GLY A 32 24.10 -4.80 -27.55
N PHE A 33 24.84 -4.79 -28.65
CA PHE A 33 24.34 -4.46 -29.99
C PHE A 33 24.02 -5.72 -30.79
N VAL A 34 22.82 -5.77 -31.38
CA VAL A 34 22.37 -6.92 -32.20
C VAL A 34 23.23 -7.11 -33.45
N ASN A 35 23.67 -6.01 -34.07
CA ASN A 35 24.40 -6.03 -35.35
C ASN A 35 25.90 -5.75 -35.20
N CYS A 36 26.50 -6.06 -34.05
CA CYS A 36 27.93 -5.87 -33.86
C CYS A 36 28.74 -6.88 -34.69
N PRO A 37 29.57 -6.45 -35.66
CA PRO A 37 30.35 -7.38 -36.48
C PRO A 37 31.35 -8.21 -35.67
N ARG A 38 31.87 -7.65 -34.56
CA ARG A 38 32.82 -8.34 -33.68
C ARG A 38 32.17 -9.35 -32.74
N CYS A 39 30.92 -9.13 -32.34
CA CYS A 39 30.18 -10.04 -31.47
C CYS A 39 29.30 -11.03 -32.23
N GLN A 40 29.09 -10.84 -33.53
CA GLN A 40 28.23 -11.68 -34.34
C GLN A 40 28.55 -13.19 -34.26
N PRO A 41 29.83 -13.64 -34.26
CA PRO A 41 30.15 -15.05 -34.06
C PRO A 41 29.64 -15.60 -32.71
N ILE A 42 29.74 -14.80 -31.64
CA ILE A 42 29.26 -15.15 -30.29
C ILE A 42 27.73 -15.25 -30.25
N LEU A 43 27.05 -14.35 -30.96
CA LEU A 43 25.58 -14.29 -31.01
C LEU A 43 24.99 -15.42 -31.86
N GLU A 44 25.67 -15.85 -32.91
CA GLU A 44 25.25 -16.97 -33.76
C GLU A 44 25.40 -18.32 -33.05
N GLU A 45 26.43 -18.50 -32.22
CA GLU A 45 26.61 -19.71 -31.40
C GLU A 45 25.57 -19.84 -30.27
N ASN A 46 24.99 -18.72 -29.82
CA ASN A 46 23.98 -18.71 -28.76
C ASN A 46 22.81 -17.77 -29.09
N SER A 47 21.82 -18.31 -29.80
CA SER A 47 20.62 -17.58 -30.22
C SER A 47 19.80 -16.97 -29.07
N GLN A 48 19.97 -17.46 -27.82
CA GLN A 48 19.34 -16.84 -26.64
C GLN A 48 20.01 -15.50 -26.26
N MET A 49 21.30 -15.32 -26.54
CA MET A 49 22.04 -14.08 -26.27
C MET A 49 21.57 -12.91 -27.15
N ILE A 50 21.03 -13.19 -28.33
CA ILE A 50 20.45 -12.19 -29.23
C ILE A 50 19.31 -11.43 -28.51
N LYS A 51 18.47 -12.15 -27.75
CA LYS A 51 17.35 -11.56 -27.00
C LYS A 51 17.79 -10.66 -25.85
N LEU A 52 19.04 -10.77 -25.41
CA LEU A 52 19.64 -9.97 -24.34
C LEU A 52 20.33 -8.70 -24.87
N GLN A 53 20.48 -8.56 -26.20
CA GLN A 53 21.05 -7.36 -26.81
C GLN A 53 19.97 -6.28 -26.91
N THR A 54 20.11 -5.24 -26.09
CA THR A 54 19.08 -4.20 -25.94
C THR A 54 19.46 -2.87 -26.58
N LEU A 55 20.73 -2.62 -26.93
CA LEU A 55 21.17 -1.33 -27.48
C LEU A 55 20.67 -1.12 -28.92
N SER A 56 20.44 0.13 -29.30
CA SER A 56 19.93 0.48 -30.63
C SER A 56 20.99 0.22 -31.71
N PRO A 57 20.65 -0.45 -32.83
CA PRO A 57 21.61 -0.68 -33.93
C PRO A 57 22.17 0.59 -34.59
N GLN A 58 21.48 1.73 -34.42
CA GLN A 58 21.78 3.03 -35.04
C GLN A 58 22.13 4.10 -34.00
N ALA A 59 22.57 3.69 -32.80
CA ALA A 59 22.92 4.62 -31.72
C ALA A 59 23.97 5.64 -32.21
N GLN A 60 23.68 6.93 -32.08
CA GLN A 60 24.60 8.01 -32.47
C GLN A 60 25.68 8.28 -31.41
N ARG A 61 25.43 7.89 -30.17
CA ARG A 61 26.32 7.99 -29.02
C ARG A 61 25.96 6.93 -27.98
N LEU A 62 26.87 6.65 -27.06
CA LEU A 62 26.65 5.74 -25.94
C LEU A 62 26.96 6.45 -24.62
N LEU A 63 26.10 6.24 -23.63
CA LEU A 63 26.35 6.72 -22.27
C LEU A 63 26.87 5.58 -21.41
N VAL A 64 27.98 5.78 -20.72
CA VAL A 64 28.42 4.91 -19.63
C VAL A 64 28.22 5.68 -18.33
N VAL A 65 27.48 5.12 -17.39
CA VAL A 65 27.13 5.82 -16.15
C VAL A 65 27.91 5.28 -14.96
N ASP A 66 28.26 6.20 -14.07
CA ASP A 66 28.94 5.94 -12.81
C ASP A 66 27.97 5.57 -11.67
N THR A 67 28.47 4.92 -10.62
CA THR A 67 27.72 4.50 -9.43
C THR A 67 26.99 5.68 -8.78
N ASN A 68 27.67 6.80 -8.56
CA ASN A 68 27.08 7.97 -7.91
C ASN A 68 25.95 8.59 -8.71
N VAL A 69 26.00 8.48 -10.05
CA VAL A 69 24.96 8.97 -10.95
C VAL A 69 23.73 8.09 -10.82
N VAL A 70 23.89 6.76 -10.82
CA VAL A 70 22.76 5.84 -10.63
C VAL A 70 22.11 6.04 -9.25
N ILE A 71 22.90 6.20 -8.19
CA ILE A 71 22.37 6.35 -6.82
C ILE A 71 21.57 7.65 -6.67
N ARG A 72 22.11 8.76 -7.16
CA ARG A 72 21.53 10.10 -6.93
C ARG A 72 20.53 10.52 -8.00
N GLN A 73 20.65 10.03 -9.23
CA GLN A 73 19.92 10.53 -10.39
C GLN A 73 19.05 9.43 -11.04
N ILE A 74 18.61 8.42 -10.27
CA ILE A 74 17.81 7.31 -10.81
C ILE A 74 16.51 7.81 -11.47
N ASP A 75 15.87 8.83 -10.91
CA ASP A 75 14.66 9.44 -11.48
C ASP A 75 14.95 10.03 -12.87
N ALA A 76 16.11 10.69 -13.05
CA ALA A 76 16.55 11.21 -14.33
C ALA A 76 16.90 10.09 -15.35
N LEU A 77 17.41 8.93 -14.89
CA LEU A 77 17.66 7.75 -15.74
C LEU A 77 16.36 7.06 -16.17
N GLU A 78 15.29 7.19 -15.39
CA GLU A 78 13.96 6.69 -15.73
C GLU A 78 13.24 7.54 -16.79
N HIS A 79 13.80 8.66 -17.21
CA HIS A 79 13.20 9.48 -18.26
C HIS A 79 13.07 8.72 -19.61
N PRO A 80 11.88 8.65 -20.25
CA PRO A 80 11.66 7.78 -21.42
C PRO A 80 12.55 8.10 -22.63
N LYS A 81 12.94 9.35 -22.81
CA LYS A 81 13.80 9.80 -23.93
C LYS A 81 15.29 9.50 -23.73
N LEU A 82 15.72 9.03 -22.55
CA LEU A 82 17.09 8.63 -22.32
C LEU A 82 17.25 7.16 -22.74
N MET A 83 18.05 6.93 -23.78
CA MET A 83 18.28 5.62 -24.40
C MET A 83 19.78 5.38 -24.63
N ASP A 84 20.13 4.15 -24.98
CA ASP A 84 21.49 3.72 -25.33
C ASP A 84 22.50 3.96 -24.19
N VAL A 85 22.16 3.38 -23.02
CA VAL A 85 22.93 3.51 -21.78
C VAL A 85 23.52 2.16 -21.40
N VAL A 86 24.82 2.13 -21.16
CA VAL A 86 25.53 0.97 -20.62
C VAL A 86 25.71 1.13 -19.12
N ILE A 87 25.28 0.10 -18.41
CA ILE A 87 25.50 -0.08 -16.97
C ILE A 87 26.62 -1.11 -16.81
N PRO A 88 27.82 -0.73 -16.34
CA PRO A 88 28.83 -1.70 -15.96
C PRO A 88 28.35 -2.60 -14.82
N LYS A 89 28.72 -3.88 -14.84
CA LYS A 89 28.43 -4.82 -13.75
C LYS A 89 28.96 -4.36 -12.40
N VAL A 90 30.15 -3.75 -12.37
CA VAL A 90 30.71 -3.17 -11.13
C VAL A 90 29.78 -2.10 -10.51
N VAL A 91 29.15 -1.28 -11.36
CA VAL A 91 28.17 -0.26 -10.93
C VAL A 91 26.91 -0.91 -10.38
N GLU A 92 26.36 -1.91 -11.08
CA GLU A 92 25.16 -2.64 -10.62
C GLU A 92 25.38 -3.34 -9.27
N GLU A 93 26.54 -3.96 -9.07
CA GLU A 93 26.87 -4.62 -7.80
C GLU A 93 27.06 -3.63 -6.66
N GLU A 94 27.70 -2.48 -6.92
CA GLU A 94 27.89 -1.44 -5.93
C GLU A 94 26.56 -0.80 -5.52
N VAL A 95 25.69 -0.48 -6.49
CA VAL A 95 24.33 0.00 -6.24
C VAL A 95 23.52 -1.02 -5.42
N ARG A 96 23.62 -2.32 -5.73
CA ARG A 96 22.98 -3.40 -4.95
C ARG A 96 23.41 -3.40 -3.49
N HIS A 97 24.69 -3.13 -3.21
CA HIS A 97 25.21 -3.11 -1.85
C HIS A 97 24.88 -1.82 -1.09
N LEU A 98 24.82 -0.68 -1.79
CA LEU A 98 24.56 0.64 -1.19
C LEU A 98 23.06 0.92 -1.01
N ASN A 99 22.25 0.63 -2.03
CA ASN A 99 20.81 0.92 -2.03
C ASN A 99 20.01 -0.13 -2.83
N THR A 100 19.44 -1.11 -2.12
CA THR A 100 18.63 -2.18 -2.73
C THR A 100 17.38 -1.68 -3.44
N LYS A 101 16.78 -0.56 -3.04
CA LYS A 101 15.60 0.00 -3.74
C LYS A 101 16.00 0.57 -5.10
N THR A 102 17.08 1.35 -5.14
CA THR A 102 17.63 1.88 -6.41
C THR A 102 18.09 0.73 -7.32
N HIS A 103 18.64 -0.34 -6.76
CA HIS A 103 19.00 -1.53 -7.51
C HIS A 103 17.78 -2.20 -8.19
N SER A 104 16.67 -2.38 -7.48
CA SER A 104 15.44 -2.90 -8.08
C SER A 104 14.93 -2.00 -9.21
N ARG A 105 14.96 -0.68 -9.04
CA ARG A 105 14.59 0.30 -10.09
C ARG A 105 15.51 0.19 -11.29
N LEU A 106 16.83 0.16 -11.07
CA LEU A 106 17.82 -0.02 -12.12
C LEU A 106 17.58 -1.32 -12.91
N ARG A 107 17.29 -2.43 -12.21
CA ARG A 107 16.96 -3.71 -12.86
C ARG A 107 15.70 -3.60 -13.71
N ALA A 108 14.65 -2.92 -13.24
CA ALA A 108 13.44 -2.68 -14.02
C ALA A 108 13.71 -1.85 -15.29
N ILE A 109 14.62 -0.86 -15.22
CA ILE A 109 15.05 -0.10 -16.41
C ILE A 109 15.79 -1.01 -17.40
N ILE A 110 16.72 -1.84 -16.92
CA ILE A 110 17.50 -2.77 -17.75
C ILE A 110 16.60 -3.82 -18.40
N ASP A 111 15.61 -4.35 -17.66
CA ASP A 111 14.69 -5.37 -18.14
C ASP A 111 13.65 -4.79 -19.13
N ASN A 112 13.51 -3.45 -19.20
CA ASN A 112 12.68 -2.76 -20.19
C ASN A 112 13.42 -2.57 -21.53
N LYS A 113 13.06 -3.37 -22.53
CA LYS A 113 13.68 -3.33 -23.88
C LYS A 113 13.44 -2.03 -24.65
N GLU A 114 12.43 -1.23 -24.31
CA GLU A 114 12.17 0.07 -24.96
C GLU A 114 13.19 1.11 -24.51
N LYS A 115 13.71 0.99 -23.28
CA LYS A 115 14.69 1.90 -22.71
C LYS A 115 16.08 1.78 -23.32
N LYS A 116 16.40 0.64 -23.94
CA LYS A 116 17.72 0.37 -24.54
C LYS A 116 18.87 0.51 -23.52
N PHE A 117 18.66 0.03 -22.30
CA PHE A 117 19.71 -0.08 -21.28
C PHE A 117 20.35 -1.46 -21.34
N PHE A 118 21.67 -1.53 -21.23
CA PHE A 118 22.40 -2.79 -21.30
C PHE A 118 23.32 -2.97 -20.10
N LEU A 119 23.19 -4.11 -19.42
CA LEU A 119 24.09 -4.51 -18.33
C LEU A 119 25.29 -5.22 -18.93
N PHE A 120 26.44 -4.54 -18.98
CA PHE A 120 27.66 -5.11 -19.51
C PHE A 120 28.48 -5.78 -18.40
N ASP A 121 28.75 -7.08 -18.54
CA ASP A 121 29.52 -7.86 -17.57
C ASP A 121 31.03 -7.62 -17.66
N ASN A 122 31.44 -6.40 -17.29
CA ASN A 122 32.82 -5.96 -17.35
C ASN A 122 33.73 -6.70 -16.36
N GLU A 123 33.18 -7.27 -15.28
CA GLU A 123 33.95 -8.01 -14.29
C GLU A 123 34.39 -9.38 -14.83
N HIS A 124 33.59 -10.01 -15.69
CA HIS A 124 33.95 -11.30 -16.29
C HIS A 124 34.49 -11.18 -17.72
N HIS A 125 34.43 -10.00 -18.34
CA HIS A 125 34.96 -9.78 -19.69
C HIS A 125 36.48 -9.57 -19.69
N ARG A 126 37.21 -10.40 -20.46
CA ARG A 126 38.68 -10.49 -20.45
C ARG A 126 39.38 -9.15 -20.68
N GLU A 127 38.91 -8.34 -21.63
CA GLU A 127 39.60 -7.10 -22.01
C GLU A 127 39.27 -5.91 -21.09
N THR A 128 38.19 -6.00 -20.31
CA THR A 128 37.72 -4.89 -19.47
C THR A 128 37.88 -5.13 -17.98
N PHE A 129 38.31 -6.34 -17.59
CA PHE A 129 38.59 -6.67 -16.20
C PHE A 129 39.82 -5.91 -15.69
N VAL A 130 39.69 -5.31 -14.52
CA VAL A 130 40.76 -4.55 -13.86
C VAL A 130 41.11 -5.16 -12.52
N GLU A 131 42.38 -5.48 -12.30
CA GLU A 131 42.89 -5.91 -11.00
C GLU A 131 43.16 -4.71 -10.08
N ARG A 132 42.96 -4.91 -8.78
CA ARG A 132 43.24 -3.91 -7.76
C ARG A 132 44.73 -3.86 -7.46
N LEU A 133 45.33 -2.68 -7.60
CA LEU A 133 46.75 -2.46 -7.32
C LEU A 133 47.03 -2.35 -5.81
N PRO A 134 48.24 -2.68 -5.34
CA PRO A 134 48.64 -2.47 -3.95
C PRO A 134 48.50 -0.98 -3.56
N GLY A 135 47.77 -0.70 -2.47
CA GLY A 135 47.53 0.67 -1.98
C GLY A 135 46.35 1.41 -2.61
N GLU A 136 45.76 0.88 -3.68
CA GLU A 136 44.58 1.45 -4.34
C GLU A 136 43.32 1.21 -3.50
N THR A 137 42.43 2.19 -3.36
CA THR A 137 41.15 1.99 -2.65
C THR A 137 40.15 1.20 -3.51
N PRO A 138 39.12 0.58 -2.93
CA PRO A 138 38.08 -0.08 -3.73
C PRO A 138 37.37 0.87 -4.70
N ASN A 139 37.16 2.14 -4.29
CA ASN A 139 36.53 3.17 -5.11
C ASN A 139 37.38 3.50 -6.34
N ASP A 140 38.68 3.78 -6.14
CA ASP A 140 39.60 4.11 -7.23
C ASP A 140 39.66 2.99 -8.29
N ARG A 141 39.66 1.72 -7.84
CA ARG A 141 39.62 0.56 -8.72
C ARG A 141 38.31 0.48 -9.50
N ASN A 142 37.16 0.73 -8.85
CA ASN A 142 35.86 0.71 -9.51
C ASN A 142 35.77 1.81 -10.57
N ASP A 143 36.21 3.03 -10.24
CA ASP A 143 36.27 4.14 -11.19
C ASP A 143 37.15 3.80 -12.38
N LYS A 144 38.31 3.16 -12.13
CA LYS A 144 39.20 2.67 -13.18
C LYS A 144 38.55 1.61 -14.06
N ALA A 145 37.79 0.68 -13.48
CA ALA A 145 37.03 -0.31 -14.24
C ALA A 145 35.96 0.35 -15.13
N ILE A 146 35.25 1.35 -14.63
CA ILE A 146 34.24 2.10 -15.40
C ILE A 146 34.89 2.85 -16.57
N ARG A 147 36.01 3.54 -16.34
CA ARG A 147 36.78 4.19 -17.42
C ARG A 147 37.27 3.20 -18.48
N THR A 148 37.69 2.00 -18.05
CA THR A 148 38.13 0.94 -18.96
C THR A 148 36.99 0.46 -19.85
N VAL A 149 35.77 0.33 -19.32
CA VAL A 149 34.57 0.01 -20.12
C VAL A 149 34.31 1.09 -21.16
N ALA A 150 34.37 2.37 -20.77
CA ALA A 150 34.14 3.48 -21.70
C ALA A 150 35.17 3.51 -22.85
N LEU A 151 36.46 3.31 -22.53
CA LEU A 151 37.52 3.18 -23.54
C LEU A 151 37.29 2.01 -24.49
N TRP A 152 36.92 0.85 -23.92
CA TRP A 152 36.68 -0.35 -24.70
C TRP A 152 35.56 -0.15 -25.70
N TYR A 153 34.41 0.38 -25.28
CA TYR A 153 33.29 0.68 -26.19
C TYR A 153 33.67 1.67 -27.29
N GLY A 154 34.45 2.71 -26.98
CA GLY A 154 34.93 3.68 -27.96
C GLY A 154 35.79 3.03 -29.06
N SER A 155 36.64 2.08 -28.69
CA SER A 155 37.47 1.32 -29.64
C SER A 155 36.73 0.17 -30.34
N HIS A 156 35.66 -0.35 -29.73
CA HIS A 156 34.94 -1.54 -30.18
C HIS A 156 33.93 -1.23 -31.28
N GLN A 157 33.13 -0.17 -31.10
CA GLN A 157 32.07 0.22 -32.03
C GLN A 157 32.39 1.47 -32.85
N LEU A 158 33.49 2.18 -32.56
CA LEU A 158 33.87 3.45 -33.21
C LEU A 158 32.78 4.52 -33.15
N LEU A 159 32.01 4.55 -32.06
CA LEU A 159 30.97 5.55 -31.79
C LEU A 159 31.33 6.41 -30.56
N PRO A 160 30.87 7.67 -30.50
CA PRO A 160 31.14 8.54 -29.37
C PRO A 160 30.62 7.94 -28.05
N VAL A 161 31.53 7.71 -27.10
CA VAL A 161 31.19 7.27 -25.74
C VAL A 161 31.37 8.43 -24.78
N ILE A 162 30.35 8.69 -23.97
CA ILE A 162 30.38 9.71 -22.92
C ILE A 162 30.27 9.02 -21.56
N LEU A 163 31.29 9.18 -20.73
CA LEU A 163 31.22 8.80 -19.32
C LEU A 163 30.49 9.90 -18.54
N ILE A 164 29.37 9.54 -17.92
CA ILE A 164 28.63 10.44 -17.03
C ILE A 164 29.04 10.16 -15.59
N THR A 165 29.76 11.09 -14.97
CA THR A 165 30.21 11.00 -13.57
C THR A 165 30.18 12.37 -12.90
N ASN A 166 29.72 12.41 -11.65
CA ASN A 166 29.81 13.59 -10.79
C ASN A 166 31.05 13.56 -9.88
N ASP A 167 31.87 12.49 -9.93
CA ASP A 167 33.16 12.46 -9.25
C ASP A 167 34.19 13.26 -10.06
N ARG A 168 34.66 14.35 -9.45
CA ARG A 168 35.64 15.25 -10.08
C ARG A 168 36.94 14.52 -10.45
N LEU A 169 37.45 13.66 -9.57
CA LEU A 169 38.69 12.92 -9.80
C LEU A 169 38.51 11.91 -10.93
N ASN A 170 37.37 11.23 -10.97
CA ASN A 170 37.05 10.28 -12.03
C ASN A 170 36.93 10.99 -13.39
N LYS A 171 36.27 12.16 -13.44
CA LYS A 171 36.17 12.98 -14.66
C LYS A 171 37.55 13.43 -15.17
N GLU A 172 38.39 13.98 -14.29
CA GLU A 172 39.74 14.42 -14.65
C GLU A 172 40.59 13.25 -15.18
N ALA A 173 40.52 12.09 -14.52
CA ALA A 173 41.22 10.88 -14.95
C ALA A 173 40.68 10.33 -16.28
N ALA A 174 39.38 10.43 -16.53
CA ALA A 174 38.76 9.98 -17.77
C ALA A 174 39.19 10.85 -18.97
N LEU A 175 39.19 12.17 -18.81
CA LEU A 175 39.66 13.10 -19.83
C LEU A 175 41.15 12.89 -20.14
N ALA A 176 41.97 12.68 -19.11
CA ALA A 176 43.40 12.37 -19.28
C ALA A 176 43.64 11.03 -20.03
N ALA A 177 42.72 10.08 -19.89
CA ALA A 177 42.76 8.79 -20.58
C ALA A 177 42.17 8.83 -22.01
N GLY A 178 41.68 9.98 -22.47
CA GLY A 178 41.06 10.12 -23.79
C GLY A 178 39.58 9.70 -23.87
N VAL A 179 38.91 9.54 -22.73
CA VAL A 179 37.45 9.30 -22.66
C VAL A 179 36.74 10.65 -22.50
N ASN A 180 35.73 10.91 -23.35
CA ASN A 180 34.87 12.07 -23.12
C ASN A 180 34.07 11.87 -21.83
N ALA A 181 34.17 12.80 -20.89
CA ALA A 181 33.53 12.69 -19.58
C ALA A 181 32.84 13.99 -19.20
N LEU A 182 31.56 13.89 -18.82
CA LEU A 182 30.72 15.00 -18.42
C LEU A 182 30.12 14.74 -17.04
N THR A 183 29.92 15.81 -16.28
CA THR A 183 29.01 15.79 -15.14
C THR A 183 27.58 15.68 -15.64
N VAL A 184 26.69 15.21 -14.77
CA VAL A 184 25.27 15.09 -15.11
C VAL A 184 24.70 16.46 -15.50
N LEU A 185 25.13 17.54 -14.81
CA LEU A 185 24.70 18.90 -15.10
C LEU A 185 25.22 19.41 -16.45
N GLU A 186 26.48 19.15 -16.79
CA GLU A 186 27.03 19.54 -18.10
C GLU A 186 26.30 18.83 -19.23
N TYR A 187 26.09 17.52 -19.10
CA TYR A 187 25.35 16.75 -20.09
C TYR A 187 23.89 17.21 -20.20
N ALA A 188 23.25 17.60 -19.08
CA ALA A 188 21.90 18.17 -19.10
C ALA A 188 21.83 19.49 -19.86
N ASN A 189 22.85 20.32 -19.72
CA ASN A 189 22.96 21.56 -20.46
C ASN A 189 23.17 21.31 -21.98
N GLU A 190 23.93 20.27 -22.36
CA GLU A 190 24.11 19.91 -23.78
C GLU A 190 22.81 19.44 -24.44
N ILE A 191 21.98 18.68 -23.73
CA ILE A 191 20.71 18.17 -24.28
C ILE A 191 19.51 19.08 -24.01
N ARG A 192 19.74 20.24 -23.37
CA ARG A 192 18.70 21.14 -22.86
C ARG A 192 17.65 21.51 -23.91
N ASP A 193 18.07 21.79 -25.14
CA ASP A 193 17.15 22.23 -26.19
C ASP A 193 16.25 21.07 -26.67
N SER A 194 16.72 19.83 -26.54
CA SER A 194 15.96 18.62 -26.84
C SER A 194 15.15 18.07 -25.64
N LEU A 195 15.59 18.40 -24.42
CA LEU A 195 15.12 17.78 -23.17
C LEU A 195 15.15 18.77 -21.97
N PRO A 196 14.41 19.89 -22.01
CA PRO A 196 14.50 20.94 -21.01
C PRO A 196 14.05 20.48 -19.61
N GLU A 197 13.09 19.56 -19.53
CA GLU A 197 12.59 18.96 -18.29
C GLU A 197 13.66 18.20 -17.49
N TRP A 198 14.70 17.69 -18.15
CA TRP A 198 15.71 16.84 -17.52
C TRP A 198 16.60 17.60 -16.52
N THR A 199 16.79 18.91 -16.72
CA THR A 199 17.59 19.75 -15.80
C THR A 199 16.89 19.92 -14.45
N ASP A 200 15.56 20.00 -14.44
CA ASP A 200 14.75 20.14 -13.22
C ASP A 200 14.65 18.80 -12.45
N MET A 201 15.00 17.67 -13.10
CA MET A 201 15.07 16.35 -12.48
C MET A 201 16.39 16.05 -11.77
N LEU A 202 17.38 16.94 -11.88
CA LEU A 202 18.69 16.69 -11.28
C LEU A 202 18.66 16.99 -9.79
N VAL A 203 19.16 16.05 -8.99
CA VAL A 203 19.51 16.30 -7.59
C VAL A 203 20.67 17.30 -7.56
N VAL A 204 20.43 18.48 -7.00
CA VAL A 204 21.45 19.51 -6.80
C VAL A 204 22.38 19.07 -5.66
N GLY A 205 23.68 18.94 -5.94
CA GLY A 205 24.67 18.52 -4.96
C GLY A 205 24.98 19.59 -3.91
N GLN A 206 25.32 19.17 -2.69
CA GLN A 206 25.75 20.05 -1.59
C GLN A 206 26.99 20.91 -1.94
N ASP A 207 27.85 20.44 -2.86
CA ASP A 207 29.10 21.14 -3.23
C ASP A 207 28.89 22.51 -3.89
N GLN A 208 27.70 22.79 -4.45
CA GLN A 208 27.35 24.11 -4.99
C GLN A 208 26.76 25.06 -3.94
N GLU A 209 26.18 24.54 -2.85
CA GLU A 209 25.64 25.37 -1.76
C GLU A 209 26.72 25.75 -0.74
N GLU A 210 27.76 24.91 -0.55
CA GLU A 210 28.83 25.19 0.42
C GLU A 210 29.73 26.38 0.04
N GLN A 211 29.84 26.74 -1.25
CA GLN A 211 30.70 27.84 -1.68
C GLN A 211 30.08 29.24 -1.56
N ASN A 212 28.75 29.35 -1.42
CA ASN A 212 28.07 30.65 -1.46
C ASN A 212 27.52 31.17 -0.12
N ASP A 213 27.48 30.36 0.94
CA ASP A 213 26.66 30.68 2.13
C ASP A 213 27.42 30.56 3.48
N ALA A 214 28.69 30.96 3.50
CA ALA A 214 29.53 31.00 4.70
C ALA A 214 29.26 32.20 5.64
N PHE A 215 27.99 32.60 5.82
CA PHE A 215 27.60 33.62 6.80
C PHE A 215 26.45 33.15 7.71
N THR A 216 26.78 32.95 8.99
CA THR A 216 25.91 32.97 10.19
C THR A 216 24.41 32.67 9.98
N LYS A 217 24.05 31.42 9.69
CA LYS A 217 22.66 30.94 9.86
C LYS A 217 22.45 30.39 11.27
N LYS A 218 21.34 30.77 11.89
CA LYS A 218 20.85 30.20 13.15
C LYS A 218 20.52 28.72 12.92
N THR A 219 21.10 27.82 13.71
CA THR A 219 20.82 26.38 13.59
C THR A 219 19.35 26.12 13.89
N GLU A 220 18.59 25.65 12.90
CA GLU A 220 17.14 25.35 13.04
C GLU A 220 16.89 24.03 13.78
N TYR A 221 17.78 23.05 13.59
CA TYR A 221 17.62 21.71 14.13
C TYR A 221 18.91 21.12 14.70
N PRO A 222 18.83 20.25 15.73
CA PRO A 222 20.00 19.61 16.31
C PRO A 222 20.65 18.59 15.36
N GLU A 223 21.95 18.36 15.53
CA GLU A 223 22.72 17.41 14.72
C GLU A 223 22.39 15.96 15.10
N HIS A 224 22.34 15.07 14.09
CA HIS A 224 22.05 13.66 14.34
C HIS A 224 23.25 12.95 14.95
N LYS A 225 22.98 12.03 15.87
CA LYS A 225 24.03 11.18 16.45
C LYS A 225 24.63 10.24 15.40
N SER A 226 25.93 9.97 15.53
CA SER A 226 26.63 9.05 14.63
C SER A 226 26.08 7.63 14.76
N LYS A 227 26.17 6.83 13.68
CA LYS A 227 25.67 5.45 13.67
C LYS A 227 26.22 4.60 14.83
N ASN A 228 27.51 4.75 15.15
CA ASN A 228 28.15 4.02 16.25
C ASN A 228 27.59 4.42 17.62
N GLU A 229 27.35 5.72 17.83
CA GLU A 229 26.75 6.23 19.07
C GLU A 229 25.29 5.80 19.21
N THR A 230 24.52 5.83 18.11
CA THR A 230 23.15 5.34 18.07
C THR A 230 23.09 3.85 18.41
N GLU A 231 23.92 3.01 17.78
CA GLU A 231 23.97 1.57 18.06
C GLU A 231 24.40 1.27 19.50
N ALA A 232 25.38 2.01 20.03
CA ALA A 232 25.80 1.89 21.42
C ALA A 232 24.68 2.31 22.40
N GLY A 233 23.96 3.39 22.09
CA GLY A 233 22.85 3.88 22.90
C GLY A 233 21.64 2.95 22.90
N LEU A 234 21.32 2.32 21.75
CA LEU A 234 20.28 1.29 21.65
C LEU A 234 20.65 0.05 22.49
N LYS A 235 21.90 -0.44 22.38
CA LYS A 235 22.38 -1.58 23.18
C LYS A 235 22.41 -1.31 24.68
N ALA A 236 22.71 -0.06 25.06
CA ALA A 236 22.72 0.37 26.45
C ALA A 236 21.32 0.70 27.00
N GLY A 237 20.25 0.60 26.20
CA GLY A 237 18.89 0.95 26.61
C GLY A 237 18.66 2.45 26.83
N ARG A 238 19.58 3.31 26.36
CA ARG A 238 19.44 4.78 26.45
C ARG A 238 18.50 5.33 25.38
N TYR A 239 18.46 4.67 24.22
CA TYR A 239 17.61 5.03 23.10
C TYR A 239 16.62 3.90 22.83
N TYR A 240 15.47 4.29 22.30
CA TYR A 240 14.42 3.40 21.83
C TYR A 240 14.27 3.53 20.33
N GLN A 241 13.93 2.43 19.65
CA GLN A 241 13.76 2.40 18.20
C GLN A 241 12.31 2.11 17.85
N GLY A 242 11.77 2.84 16.87
CA GLY A 242 10.44 2.59 16.34
C GLY A 242 10.14 3.39 15.07
N PRO A 243 9.04 3.05 14.35
CA PRO A 243 8.59 3.82 13.20
C PRO A 243 7.86 5.09 13.64
N LEU A 244 8.22 6.25 13.10
CA LEU A 244 7.52 7.51 13.37
C LEU A 244 6.15 7.56 12.69
N ARG A 245 5.09 7.80 13.47
CA ARG A 245 3.71 8.01 13.01
C ARG A 245 3.31 9.45 13.24
N MET A 246 3.37 10.27 12.19
CA MET A 246 2.96 11.68 12.26
C MET A 246 1.46 11.81 12.48
N ASN A 247 1.02 12.79 13.27
CA ASN A 247 -0.39 13.09 13.43
C ASN A 247 -0.94 13.71 12.13
N ARG A 248 -2.15 13.28 11.71
CA ARG A 248 -2.79 13.76 10.46
C ARG A 248 -3.30 15.20 10.57
N ASP A 249 -3.67 15.60 11.78
CA ASP A 249 -4.26 16.91 12.06
C ASP A 249 -3.24 17.92 12.60
N ASN A 250 -2.04 17.44 12.99
CA ASN A 250 -0.97 18.26 13.50
C ASN A 250 0.41 17.76 13.06
N TYR A 251 1.04 18.46 12.11
CA TYR A 251 2.35 18.06 11.57
C TYR A 251 3.53 18.33 12.53
N THR A 252 3.31 19.00 13.67
CA THR A 252 4.34 19.20 14.70
C THR A 252 4.31 18.12 15.78
N GLU A 253 3.45 17.10 15.62
CA GLU A 253 3.29 16.01 16.57
C GLU A 253 3.40 14.66 15.86
N GLY A 254 4.08 13.70 16.49
CA GLY A 254 4.15 12.32 16.05
C GLY A 254 4.28 11.36 17.22
N ASN A 255 3.96 10.10 16.99
CA ASN A 255 4.09 9.03 17.97
C ASN A 255 5.06 7.96 17.47
N VAL A 256 5.83 7.39 18.37
CA VAL A 256 6.78 6.31 18.08
C VAL A 256 6.40 5.10 18.94
N PRO A 257 5.70 4.10 18.38
CA PRO A 257 5.50 2.82 19.06
C PRO A 257 6.84 2.10 19.20
N VAL A 258 7.10 1.60 20.40
CA VAL A 258 8.34 0.90 20.75
C VAL A 258 7.98 -0.45 21.34
N GLU A 259 8.68 -1.49 20.87
CA GLU A 259 8.49 -2.84 21.40
C GLU A 259 8.91 -2.91 22.87
N GLY A 260 8.01 -3.36 23.74
CA GLY A 260 8.24 -3.47 25.18
C GLY A 260 7.79 -2.27 26.02
N LEU A 261 7.28 -1.19 25.41
CA LEU A 261 6.56 -0.13 26.11
C LEU A 261 5.05 -0.29 25.88
N GLU A 262 4.24 -0.10 26.92
CA GLU A 262 2.77 -0.16 26.82
C GLU A 262 2.21 1.03 26.04
N ASP A 263 2.73 2.23 26.31
CA ASP A 263 2.36 3.46 25.62
C ASP A 263 3.36 3.85 24.53
N GLU A 264 2.85 4.46 23.45
CA GLU A 264 3.67 5.06 22.40
C GLU A 264 4.40 6.31 22.92
N ILE A 265 5.63 6.55 22.45
CA ILE A 265 6.40 7.74 22.82
C ILE A 265 5.92 8.94 21.99
N LEU A 266 5.44 9.99 22.65
CA LEU A 266 4.99 11.23 22.05
C LEU A 266 6.18 12.14 21.70
N ILE A 267 6.22 12.63 20.47
CA ILE A 267 7.21 13.60 19.99
C ILE A 267 6.47 14.87 19.59
N GLN A 268 6.74 15.98 20.27
CA GLN A 268 6.11 17.26 20.02
C GLN A 268 7.14 18.35 19.71
N GLY A 269 6.85 19.15 18.69
CA GLY A 269 7.69 20.24 18.23
C GLY A 269 8.69 19.84 17.15
N LEU A 270 8.94 20.77 16.22
CA LEU A 270 9.81 20.54 15.06
C LEU A 270 11.25 20.17 15.45
N GLN A 271 11.79 20.79 16.51
CA GLN A 271 13.14 20.50 16.99
C GLN A 271 13.26 19.06 17.53
N ASN A 272 12.24 18.57 18.23
CA ASN A 272 12.21 17.21 18.79
C ASN A 272 11.93 16.15 17.72
N LEU A 273 11.15 16.49 16.68
CA LEU A 273 10.98 15.66 15.49
C LEU A 273 12.27 15.56 14.66
N ASN A 274 13.15 16.56 14.78
CA ASN A 274 14.52 16.56 14.26
C ASN A 274 14.67 16.05 12.82
N ARG A 275 13.99 16.72 11.87
CA ARG A 275 14.05 16.43 10.43
C ARG A 275 13.66 14.99 10.07
N ALA A 276 12.84 14.32 10.88
CA ALA A 276 12.24 13.04 10.57
C ALA A 276 10.97 13.21 9.73
N VAL A 277 10.70 12.25 8.85
CA VAL A 277 9.50 12.21 8.00
C VAL A 277 8.62 11.02 8.40
N ASN A 278 7.31 11.13 8.19
CA ASN A 278 6.36 10.06 8.50
C ASN A 278 6.81 8.70 7.93
N GLY A 279 6.87 7.68 8.80
CA GLY A 279 7.30 6.32 8.48
C GLY A 279 8.82 6.06 8.59
N ASP A 280 9.64 7.07 8.88
CA ASP A 280 11.06 6.86 9.18
C ASP A 280 11.22 5.95 10.41
N ILE A 281 12.23 5.08 10.40
CA ILE A 281 12.66 4.37 11.60
C ILE A 281 13.62 5.27 12.35
N VAL A 282 13.24 5.69 13.55
CA VAL A 282 13.95 6.69 14.34
C VAL A 282 14.50 6.10 15.63
N ALA A 283 15.59 6.68 16.12
CA ALA A 283 16.09 6.48 17.47
C ALA A 283 15.64 7.65 18.35
N VAL A 284 14.94 7.34 19.43
CA VAL A 284 14.33 8.30 20.34
C VAL A 284 14.99 8.22 21.70
N GLN A 285 15.30 9.37 22.28
CA GLN A 285 15.69 9.50 23.68
C GLN A 285 14.48 9.98 24.47
N LEU A 286 14.14 9.29 25.58
CA LEU A 286 13.08 9.76 26.47
C LEU A 286 13.51 11.05 27.18
N LEU A 287 12.57 11.97 27.29
CA LEU A 287 12.71 13.14 28.13
C LEU A 287 12.52 12.75 29.61
N PRO A 288 13.07 13.55 30.54
CA PRO A 288 12.76 13.43 31.97
C PRO A 288 11.24 13.42 32.20
N LYS A 289 10.78 12.71 33.23
CA LYS A 289 9.34 12.53 33.50
C LYS A 289 8.61 13.86 33.73
N GLU A 290 9.34 14.86 34.18
CA GLU A 290 8.85 16.22 34.43
C GLU A 290 8.52 16.98 33.13
N GLN A 291 9.04 16.51 31.99
CA GLN A 291 8.83 17.08 30.65
C GLN A 291 7.90 16.22 29.79
N TRP A 292 7.27 15.21 30.38
CA TRP A 292 6.26 14.42 29.70
C TRP A 292 5.04 15.28 29.40
N SER A 293 4.46 15.08 28.23
CA SER A 293 3.44 15.95 27.69
C SER A 293 2.19 15.17 27.29
N ARG A 294 1.13 15.92 26.98
CA ARG A 294 -0.15 15.37 26.56
C ARG A 294 -0.33 15.57 25.05
N PRO A 295 -1.01 14.65 24.35
CA PRO A 295 -1.39 14.86 22.96
C PRO A 295 -2.17 16.17 22.79
N SER A 296 -1.91 16.90 21.70
CA SER A 296 -2.64 18.14 21.44
C SER A 296 -4.09 17.85 21.03
N MET A 297 -5.05 18.47 21.72
CA MET A 297 -6.47 18.40 21.33
C MET A 297 -6.84 19.39 20.21
N ARG A 298 -5.92 20.26 19.78
CA ARG A 298 -6.16 21.31 18.78
C ARG A 298 -5.91 20.77 17.37
N ALA A 299 -6.90 20.87 16.48
CA ALA A 299 -6.70 20.57 15.06
C ALA A 299 -6.11 21.78 14.34
N VAL A 300 -5.01 21.61 13.59
CA VAL A 300 -4.36 22.73 12.89
C VAL A 300 -5.06 23.00 11.56
N GLN A 301 -5.54 24.24 11.34
CA GLN A 301 -6.39 24.59 10.20
C GLN A 301 -5.56 24.94 8.94
N LYS A 302 -4.43 25.63 9.11
CA LYS A 302 -3.39 25.97 8.11
C LYS A 302 -1.99 25.68 8.68
N ILE A 303 -1.03 25.38 7.80
CA ILE A 303 0.39 25.15 8.18
C ILE A 303 0.98 26.36 8.93
N GLU A 304 0.46 27.55 8.64
CA GLU A 304 0.89 28.85 9.18
C GLU A 304 0.30 29.17 10.57
N ASP A 305 -0.74 28.46 11.05
CA ASP A 305 -1.43 28.83 12.30
C ASP A 305 -0.64 28.52 13.58
N ASN A 306 0.55 27.92 13.47
CA ASN A 306 1.47 27.60 14.56
C ASN A 306 2.89 28.15 14.29
N GLU A 307 3.05 29.22 13.49
CA GLU A 307 4.38 29.85 13.32
C GLU A 307 4.88 30.53 14.59
N ASP A 308 3.97 30.91 15.48
CA ASP A 308 4.29 31.33 16.85
C ASP A 308 4.20 30.11 17.75
N GLY A 309 5.36 29.63 18.22
CA GLY A 309 5.48 28.54 19.18
C GLY A 309 4.92 28.89 20.56
N GLU A 310 3.64 29.28 20.64
CA GLU A 310 2.93 29.39 21.91
C GLU A 310 2.70 27.98 22.45
N GLY A 311 3.60 27.60 23.36
CA GLY A 311 3.39 26.45 24.23
C GLY A 311 2.03 26.52 24.90
N VAL A 312 1.48 25.35 25.19
CA VAL A 312 0.25 25.18 25.97
C VAL A 312 0.34 26.08 27.21
N SER A 313 -0.55 27.06 27.31
CA SER A 313 -0.57 27.99 28.45
C SER A 313 -0.70 27.20 29.76
N GLU A 314 -0.04 27.65 30.84
CA GLU A 314 -0.06 27.01 32.17
C GLU A 314 -1.47 26.80 32.76
N LYS A 315 -2.52 27.35 32.14
CA LYS A 315 -3.92 27.22 32.57
C LYS A 315 -4.62 25.92 32.13
N ASP A 316 -3.98 25.04 31.38
CA ASP A 316 -4.54 23.74 30.95
C ASP A 316 -4.24 22.55 31.90
N GLN A 317 -3.81 22.82 33.15
CA GLN A 317 -3.33 21.80 34.10
C GLN A 317 -4.42 20.83 34.65
N ASN A 318 -5.72 21.10 34.49
CA ASN A 318 -6.80 20.33 35.13
C ASN A 318 -7.64 19.45 34.16
N LEU A 319 -7.01 18.57 33.38
CA LEU A 319 -7.71 17.59 32.53
C LEU A 319 -7.28 16.15 32.82
N MET A 320 -8.25 15.21 32.78
CA MET A 320 -8.14 13.79 33.13
C MET A 320 -7.43 12.91 32.07
N GLU A 321 -6.53 13.45 31.25
CA GLU A 321 -5.67 12.63 30.39
C GLU A 321 -4.29 12.42 31.04
N GLU A 322 -3.85 11.15 31.09
CA GLU A 322 -2.56 10.78 31.67
C GLU A 322 -1.39 11.37 30.85
N MET A 323 -0.36 11.85 31.54
CA MET A 323 0.88 12.27 30.90
C MET A 323 1.50 11.06 30.18
N ARG A 324 1.84 11.24 28.90
CA ARG A 324 2.45 10.16 28.11
C ARG A 324 3.97 10.30 28.09
N PRO A 325 4.71 9.19 27.93
CA PRO A 325 6.14 9.25 27.72
C PRO A 325 6.47 10.15 26.52
N SER A 326 7.21 11.24 26.75
CA SER A 326 7.65 12.15 25.68
C SER A 326 9.13 11.97 25.38
N GLY A 327 9.52 12.21 24.12
CA GLY A 327 10.89 11.99 23.66
C GLY A 327 11.36 12.95 22.58
N ILE A 328 12.66 12.84 22.28
CA ILE A 328 13.33 13.58 21.21
C ILE A 328 14.00 12.61 20.25
N ILE A 329 13.89 12.87 18.94
CA ILE A 329 14.55 12.08 17.91
C ILE A 329 16.01 12.50 17.83
N VAL A 330 16.92 11.58 18.16
CA VAL A 330 18.37 11.83 18.19
C VAL A 330 19.07 11.40 16.91
N SER A 331 18.50 10.44 16.18
CA SER A 331 19.05 9.93 14.92
C SER A 331 17.98 9.21 14.11
N ILE A 332 18.21 9.11 12.81
CA ILE A 332 17.32 8.45 11.86
C ILE A 332 18.02 7.21 11.34
N ILE A 333 17.52 6.04 11.74
CA ILE A 333 18.14 4.74 11.46
C ILE A 333 17.88 4.36 10.01
N LYS A 334 16.66 4.59 9.53
CA LYS A 334 16.25 4.27 8.16
C LYS A 334 15.22 5.28 7.67
N ARG A 335 15.54 5.94 6.55
CA ARG A 335 14.62 6.83 5.83
C ARG A 335 13.53 6.04 5.11
N ASN A 336 12.33 6.61 5.06
CA ASN A 336 11.18 6.11 4.30
C ASN A 336 10.71 7.13 3.26
N TRP A 337 11.65 7.88 2.69
CA TRP A 337 11.35 8.80 1.59
C TRP A 337 10.85 8.05 0.36
N LYS A 338 9.90 8.67 -0.31
CA LYS A 338 9.28 8.22 -1.56
C LYS A 338 8.93 9.43 -2.40
N PRO A 339 8.63 9.27 -3.70
CA PRO A 339 8.07 10.35 -4.48
C PRO A 339 6.75 10.84 -3.85
N TYR A 340 6.61 12.15 -3.70
CA TYR A 340 5.43 12.81 -3.12
C TYR A 340 4.68 13.59 -4.19
N CYS A 341 3.36 13.46 -4.22
CA CYS A 341 2.48 14.26 -5.08
C CYS A 341 2.06 15.55 -4.37
N GLY A 342 1.95 16.64 -5.13
CA GLY A 342 1.62 17.96 -4.58
C GLY A 342 1.53 19.02 -5.66
N THR A 343 1.53 20.27 -5.22
CA THR A 343 1.44 21.46 -6.07
C THR A 343 2.50 22.48 -5.65
N ILE A 344 2.85 23.41 -6.52
CA ILE A 344 3.68 24.55 -6.12
C ILE A 344 2.84 25.55 -5.34
N ASP A 345 3.41 26.09 -4.26
CA ASP A 345 2.81 27.13 -3.44
C ASP A 345 2.63 28.41 -4.26
N SER A 346 1.43 29.00 -4.22
CA SER A 346 1.06 30.19 -5.01
C SER A 346 1.90 31.42 -4.67
N GLY A 347 2.48 31.47 -3.47
CA GLY A 347 3.39 32.54 -3.04
C GLY A 347 4.83 32.43 -3.58
N SER A 348 5.18 31.34 -4.28
CA SER A 348 6.54 31.12 -4.79
C SER A 348 6.82 31.97 -6.03
N ASN A 349 7.91 32.75 -6.00
CA ASN A 349 8.41 33.55 -7.13
C ASN A 349 9.90 33.25 -7.40
N GLY A 350 10.32 33.26 -8.67
CA GLY A 350 11.71 33.02 -9.08
C GLY A 350 12.02 31.55 -9.37
N SER A 351 13.31 31.19 -9.37
CA SER A 351 13.80 29.83 -9.69
C SER A 351 13.71 28.85 -8.52
N GLN A 352 13.35 29.33 -7.32
CA GLN A 352 13.17 28.51 -6.13
C GLN A 352 11.69 28.51 -5.76
N ALA A 353 11.09 27.32 -5.68
CA ALA A 353 9.70 27.12 -5.30
C ALA A 353 9.56 26.32 -4.03
N LEU A 354 8.45 26.55 -3.35
CA LEU A 354 8.00 25.72 -2.25
C LEU A 354 6.92 24.77 -2.77
N PHE A 355 7.20 23.47 -2.74
CA PHE A 355 6.26 22.42 -3.06
C PHE A 355 5.43 22.07 -1.82
N VAL A 356 4.11 22.01 -2.00
CA VAL A 356 3.14 21.64 -0.98
C VAL A 356 2.65 20.21 -1.27
N PRO A 357 3.08 19.21 -0.49
CA PRO A 357 2.58 17.85 -0.65
C PRO A 357 1.08 17.76 -0.39
N VAL A 358 0.39 16.88 -1.10
CA VAL A 358 -1.03 16.58 -0.82
C VAL A 358 -1.18 15.90 0.55
N ASN A 359 -0.20 15.07 0.96
CA ASN A 359 -0.18 14.51 2.32
C ASN A 359 0.39 15.55 3.30
N ARG A 360 -0.46 16.09 4.17
CA ARG A 360 -0.11 17.10 5.18
C ARG A 360 0.84 16.62 6.28
N GLN A 361 1.04 15.30 6.42
CA GLN A 361 2.05 14.75 7.31
C GLN A 361 3.48 14.96 6.80
N ILE A 362 3.62 15.37 5.53
CA ILE A 362 4.89 15.66 4.89
C ILE A 362 5.08 17.18 4.87
N PRO A 363 6.23 17.69 5.34
CA PRO A 363 6.50 19.13 5.32
C PRO A 363 6.59 19.65 3.88
N LYS A 364 6.42 20.96 3.71
CA LYS A 364 6.69 21.62 2.43
C LYS A 364 8.15 21.36 2.00
N ILE A 365 8.40 21.21 0.70
CA ILE A 365 9.72 20.83 0.15
C ILE A 365 10.24 21.98 -0.72
N LYS A 366 11.48 22.40 -0.54
CA LYS A 366 12.13 23.39 -1.41
C LYS A 366 12.60 22.71 -2.69
N ILE A 367 12.16 23.20 -3.84
CA ILE A 367 12.58 22.73 -5.16
C ILE A 367 13.17 23.88 -5.98
N HIS A 368 14.10 23.57 -6.87
CA HIS A 368 14.60 24.51 -7.87
C HIS A 368 14.01 24.15 -9.23
N THR A 369 13.35 25.10 -9.88
CA THR A 369 12.73 24.88 -11.20
C THR A 369 12.73 26.16 -12.00
N ARG A 370 12.98 26.04 -13.30
CA ARG A 370 12.84 27.15 -14.26
C ARG A 370 11.48 27.14 -14.97
N GLN A 371 10.67 26.10 -14.74
CA GLN A 371 9.39 25.87 -15.41
C GLN A 371 8.19 26.36 -14.58
N MET A 372 8.37 27.35 -13.71
CA MET A 372 7.36 27.79 -12.74
C MET A 372 5.99 28.04 -13.36
N GLU A 373 5.94 28.73 -14.50
CA GLU A 373 4.69 29.03 -15.19
C GLU A 373 3.98 27.77 -15.71
N ASN A 374 4.74 26.77 -16.14
CA ASN A 374 4.20 25.50 -16.63
C ASN A 374 3.72 24.59 -15.49
N LEU A 375 4.33 24.69 -14.31
CA LEU A 375 4.02 23.85 -13.14
C LEU A 375 2.89 24.43 -12.26
N LYS A 376 2.57 25.73 -12.41
CA LYS A 376 1.43 26.35 -11.73
C LYS A 376 0.12 25.62 -12.05
N ASN A 377 -0.73 25.45 -11.04
CA ASN A 377 -2.04 24.77 -11.13
C ASN A 377 -1.99 23.34 -11.66
N LYS A 378 -0.84 22.66 -11.54
CA LYS A 378 -0.69 21.24 -11.88
C LYS A 378 -0.28 20.42 -10.68
N ARG A 379 -0.72 19.16 -10.65
CA ARG A 379 -0.18 18.13 -9.77
C ARG A 379 1.17 17.68 -10.32
N ILE A 380 2.19 17.72 -9.47
CA ILE A 380 3.55 17.29 -9.79
C ILE A 380 4.04 16.29 -8.75
N VAL A 381 5.04 15.52 -9.13
CA VAL A 381 5.74 14.57 -8.27
C VAL A 381 7.12 15.13 -7.93
N VAL A 382 7.47 15.15 -6.64
CA VAL A 382 8.74 15.63 -6.11
C VAL A 382 9.34 14.58 -5.18
N SER A 383 10.65 14.37 -5.27
CA SER A 383 11.40 13.50 -4.37
C SER A 383 12.24 14.34 -3.40
N ILE A 384 12.36 13.90 -2.14
CA ILE A 384 13.23 14.55 -1.14
C ILE A 384 14.66 14.06 -1.35
N ASP A 385 15.60 15.02 -1.37
CA ASP A 385 17.03 14.75 -1.56
C ASP A 385 17.79 14.80 -0.24
N ALA A 386 17.56 15.86 0.53
CA ALA A 386 18.25 16.11 1.79
C ALA A 386 17.41 17.01 2.71
N TRP A 387 17.80 17.07 3.98
CA TRP A 387 17.26 18.05 4.92
C TRP A 387 18.39 18.58 5.79
N ASP A 388 18.90 19.75 5.40
CA ASP A 388 19.98 20.44 6.10
C ASP A 388 19.55 20.95 7.48
N LYS A 389 20.49 20.96 8.45
CA LYS A 389 20.22 21.37 9.84
C LYS A 389 19.91 22.86 10.00
N ASN A 390 20.33 23.69 9.04
CA ASN A 390 20.09 25.13 9.01
C ASN A 390 18.85 25.50 8.18
N SER A 391 18.12 24.51 7.66
CA SER A 391 16.99 24.71 6.77
C SER A 391 15.68 24.26 7.40
N LYS A 392 14.70 25.17 7.48
CA LYS A 392 13.32 24.87 7.94
C LYS A 392 12.64 23.76 7.11
N TYR A 393 12.93 23.67 5.81
CA TYR A 393 12.31 22.73 4.88
C TYR A 393 13.34 21.80 4.23
N PRO A 394 13.00 20.53 3.92
CA PRO A 394 13.85 19.67 3.10
C PRO A 394 14.04 20.24 1.69
N SER A 395 15.15 19.89 1.06
CA SER A 395 15.37 20.09 -0.38
C SER A 395 14.91 18.85 -1.17
N GLY A 396 14.47 19.09 -2.39
CA GLY A 396 14.05 18.04 -3.30
C GLY A 396 14.11 18.49 -4.75
N HIS A 397 13.84 17.55 -5.66
CA HIS A 397 13.84 17.77 -7.10
C HIS A 397 12.51 17.34 -7.73
N TYR A 398 12.20 17.93 -8.88
CA TYR A 398 11.02 17.60 -9.67
C TYR A 398 11.22 16.25 -10.37
N VAL A 399 10.23 15.37 -10.34
CA VAL A 399 10.28 14.08 -11.06
C VAL A 399 9.47 14.16 -12.34
N ARG A 400 8.18 14.49 -12.24
CA ARG A 400 7.29 14.59 -13.40
C ARG A 400 6.01 15.35 -13.07
N THR A 401 5.34 15.82 -14.12
CA THR A 401 4.02 16.44 -14.06
C THR A 401 2.95 15.37 -14.30
N LEU A 402 1.91 15.37 -13.47
CA LEU A 402 0.75 14.46 -13.61
C LEU A 402 -0.32 15.10 -14.50
N GLY A 403 -0.65 16.37 -14.25
CA GLY A 403 -1.65 17.10 -15.02
C GLY A 403 -2.33 18.22 -14.22
N PRO A 404 -3.43 18.80 -14.73
CA PRO A 404 -4.14 19.90 -14.08
C PRO A 404 -4.74 19.48 -12.74
N VAL A 405 -4.74 20.37 -11.76
CA VAL A 405 -5.43 20.10 -10.48
C VAL A 405 -6.94 20.05 -10.70
N GLY A 406 -7.60 19.05 -10.10
CA GLY A 406 -9.05 18.85 -10.20
C GLY A 406 -9.51 18.00 -11.38
N ASP A 407 -8.61 17.57 -12.27
CA ASP A 407 -8.91 16.51 -13.24
C ASP A 407 -9.02 15.16 -12.52
N ILE A 408 -10.11 14.42 -12.75
CA ILE A 408 -10.41 13.18 -12.02
C ILE A 408 -9.34 12.11 -12.25
N ASN A 409 -8.81 11.99 -13.47
CA ASN A 409 -7.79 10.98 -13.77
C ASN A 409 -6.47 11.32 -13.08
N VAL A 410 -6.10 12.60 -13.07
CA VAL A 410 -4.91 13.11 -12.37
C VAL A 410 -5.02 12.90 -10.86
N GLU A 411 -6.15 13.28 -10.24
CA GLU A 411 -6.35 13.07 -8.80
C GLU A 411 -6.42 11.58 -8.44
N THR A 412 -6.96 10.73 -9.33
CA THR A 412 -6.91 9.27 -9.17
C THR A 412 -5.47 8.76 -9.20
N GLU A 413 -4.63 9.27 -10.10
CA GLU A 413 -3.20 8.92 -10.14
C GLU A 413 -2.47 9.38 -8.88
N VAL A 414 -2.76 10.59 -8.38
CA VAL A 414 -2.24 11.08 -7.09
C VAL A 414 -2.57 10.12 -5.96
N ILE A 415 -3.82 9.66 -5.87
CA ILE A 415 -4.25 8.69 -4.84
C ILE A 415 -3.45 7.39 -4.94
N MET A 416 -3.24 6.86 -6.16
CA MET A 416 -2.47 5.63 -6.37
C MET A 416 -1.01 5.79 -5.91
N ILE A 417 -0.35 6.89 -6.26
CA ILE A 417 1.05 7.14 -5.88
C ILE A 417 1.17 7.36 -4.36
N GLN A 418 0.27 8.13 -3.76
CA GLN A 418 0.29 8.41 -2.32
C GLN A 418 0.24 7.14 -1.47
N HIS A 419 -0.58 6.18 -1.91
CA HIS A 419 -0.79 4.91 -1.23
C HIS A 419 0.12 3.79 -1.75
N ASP A 420 1.12 4.09 -2.59
CA ASP A 420 2.06 3.07 -3.10
C ASP A 420 1.33 1.90 -3.80
N ILE A 421 0.34 2.23 -4.64
CA ILE A 421 -0.37 1.25 -5.47
C ILE A 421 0.43 1.05 -6.76
N CYS A 422 0.78 -0.20 -7.10
CA CYS A 422 1.41 -0.49 -8.39
C CYS A 422 0.34 -0.47 -9.49
N TYR A 423 0.31 0.59 -10.29
CA TYR A 423 -0.66 0.78 -11.38
C TYR A 423 -0.05 0.72 -12.78
N HIS A 424 1.24 0.38 -12.87
CA HIS A 424 1.94 0.24 -14.14
C HIS A 424 1.40 -0.97 -14.92
N PRO A 425 1.45 -0.94 -16.26
CA PRO A 425 1.16 -2.10 -17.09
C PRO A 425 2.04 -3.30 -16.71
N PHE A 426 1.52 -4.51 -16.92
CA PHE A 426 2.31 -5.73 -16.74
C PHE A 426 3.47 -5.76 -17.74
N THR A 427 4.65 -6.18 -17.28
CA THR A 427 5.87 -6.24 -18.11
C THR A 427 5.78 -7.38 -19.13
N GLU A 428 6.60 -7.31 -20.19
CA GLU A 428 6.67 -8.38 -21.22
C GLU A 428 7.01 -9.74 -20.60
N SER A 429 7.87 -9.79 -19.57
CA SER A 429 8.22 -11.03 -18.88
C SER A 429 7.02 -11.65 -18.15
N VAL A 430 6.14 -10.84 -17.56
CA VAL A 430 4.87 -11.28 -16.97
C VAL A 430 3.92 -11.77 -18.06
N MET A 431 3.77 -11.00 -19.14
CA MET A 431 2.88 -11.35 -20.26
C MET A 431 3.30 -12.65 -20.96
N ASN A 432 4.61 -12.92 -21.05
CA ASN A 432 5.16 -14.15 -21.62
C ASN A 432 4.89 -15.40 -20.75
N CYS A 433 4.44 -15.24 -19.50
CA CYS A 433 3.99 -16.37 -18.66
C CYS A 433 2.55 -16.79 -18.96
N LEU A 434 1.80 -16.00 -19.73
CA LEU A 434 0.39 -16.28 -20.00
C LEU A 434 0.23 -17.44 -21.00
N PRO A 435 -0.79 -18.28 -20.82
CA PRO A 435 -1.18 -19.26 -21.84
C PRO A 435 -1.77 -18.55 -23.07
N SER A 436 -2.04 -19.34 -24.13
CA SER A 436 -2.73 -18.84 -25.32
C SER A 436 -4.09 -18.23 -24.95
N PRO A 437 -4.49 -17.09 -25.57
CA PRO A 437 -5.84 -16.54 -25.41
C PRO A 437 -6.96 -17.51 -25.80
N ASP A 438 -6.67 -18.45 -26.71
CA ASP A 438 -7.60 -19.49 -27.18
C ASP A 438 -7.57 -20.75 -26.31
N TRP A 439 -7.08 -20.65 -25.07
CA TRP A 439 -7.05 -21.78 -24.14
C TRP A 439 -8.47 -22.29 -23.84
N ILE A 440 -8.62 -23.62 -23.89
CA ILE A 440 -9.84 -24.34 -23.55
C ILE A 440 -9.43 -25.51 -22.65
N ALA A 441 -10.18 -25.73 -21.57
CA ALA A 441 -9.90 -26.76 -20.58
C ALA A 441 -9.66 -28.14 -21.21
N GLU A 442 -10.48 -28.58 -22.17
CA GLU A 442 -10.36 -29.90 -22.82
C GLU A 442 -9.01 -30.16 -23.52
N ASN A 443 -8.33 -29.10 -23.96
CA ASN A 443 -7.02 -29.18 -24.61
C ASN A 443 -5.85 -29.14 -23.61
N ASP A 444 -6.11 -28.79 -22.35
CA ASP A 444 -5.09 -28.74 -21.31
C ASP A 444 -4.74 -30.17 -20.85
N PRO A 445 -3.46 -30.56 -20.77
CA PRO A 445 -3.07 -31.89 -20.30
C PRO A 445 -3.64 -32.25 -18.93
N ASP A 446 -3.82 -31.27 -18.04
CA ASP A 446 -4.32 -31.51 -16.68
C ASP A 446 -5.83 -31.82 -16.65
N PHE A 447 -6.55 -31.58 -17.75
CA PHE A 447 -7.96 -31.96 -17.88
C PHE A 447 -8.18 -33.47 -17.77
N LYS A 448 -7.20 -34.27 -18.23
CA LYS A 448 -7.24 -35.74 -18.18
C LYS A 448 -6.55 -36.31 -16.93
N ASN A 449 -6.10 -35.45 -16.02
CA ASN A 449 -5.41 -35.89 -14.83
C ASN A 449 -6.40 -36.60 -13.87
N PRO A 450 -6.13 -37.85 -13.46
CA PRO A 450 -7.01 -38.59 -12.54
C PRO A 450 -7.24 -37.89 -11.20
N THR A 451 -6.34 -37.00 -10.78
CA THR A 451 -6.49 -36.23 -9.53
C THR A 451 -7.44 -35.04 -9.66
N ARG A 452 -7.83 -34.66 -10.89
CA ARG A 452 -8.78 -33.58 -11.17
C ARG A 452 -10.18 -34.19 -11.38
N ARG A 453 -11.09 -33.99 -10.42
CA ARG A 453 -12.45 -34.56 -10.49
C ARG A 453 -13.31 -33.82 -11.52
N ASP A 454 -14.12 -34.55 -12.28
CA ASP A 454 -15.10 -33.96 -13.21
C ASP A 454 -16.42 -33.70 -12.49
N LEU A 455 -16.78 -32.43 -12.33
CA LEU A 455 -18.02 -31.96 -11.73
C LEU A 455 -18.90 -31.18 -12.72
N ARG A 456 -18.65 -31.30 -14.03
CA ARG A 456 -19.40 -30.54 -15.06
C ARG A 456 -20.89 -30.91 -15.15
N HIS A 457 -21.24 -32.08 -14.63
CA HIS A 457 -22.60 -32.58 -14.53
C HIS A 457 -23.40 -31.98 -13.36
N GLU A 458 -22.72 -31.38 -12.38
CA GLU A 458 -23.36 -30.77 -11.22
C GLU A 458 -24.02 -29.43 -11.55
N ASN A 459 -25.09 -29.11 -10.82
CA ASN A 459 -25.86 -27.86 -10.99
C ASN A 459 -25.21 -26.70 -10.23
N ILE A 460 -24.08 -26.22 -10.76
CA ILE A 460 -23.26 -25.16 -10.18
C ILE A 460 -23.70 -23.78 -10.68
N CYS A 461 -23.71 -22.75 -9.83
CA CYS A 461 -23.89 -21.35 -10.23
C CYS A 461 -23.00 -20.40 -9.43
N SER A 462 -22.70 -19.22 -9.98
CA SER A 462 -22.07 -18.11 -9.25
C SER A 462 -23.09 -17.00 -8.93
N VAL A 463 -22.84 -16.25 -7.85
CA VAL A 463 -23.69 -15.12 -7.41
C VAL A 463 -22.80 -13.94 -7.05
N ASP A 464 -22.80 -12.92 -7.90
CA ASP A 464 -21.80 -11.85 -7.88
C ASP A 464 -22.42 -10.43 -7.92
N PRO A 465 -21.65 -9.37 -7.63
CA PRO A 465 -22.08 -8.01 -7.90
C PRO A 465 -22.36 -7.77 -9.39
N PRO A 466 -23.27 -6.84 -9.75
CA PRO A 466 -23.50 -6.48 -11.14
C PRO A 466 -22.22 -5.94 -11.79
N GLY A 467 -21.89 -6.43 -12.98
CA GLY A 467 -20.69 -6.03 -13.73
C GLY A 467 -19.40 -6.75 -13.29
N CYS A 468 -19.47 -7.74 -12.40
CA CYS A 468 -18.32 -8.57 -12.05
C CYS A 468 -17.81 -9.35 -13.28
N THR A 469 -16.51 -9.29 -13.52
CA THR A 469 -15.82 -10.01 -14.61
C THR A 469 -14.84 -11.07 -14.09
N ASP A 470 -14.41 -10.91 -12.85
CA ASP A 470 -13.47 -11.71 -12.07
C ASP A 470 -14.21 -12.61 -11.08
N ILE A 471 -14.95 -13.61 -11.58
CA ILE A 471 -15.76 -14.52 -10.76
C ILE A 471 -14.83 -15.57 -10.13
N ASP A 472 -14.58 -15.43 -8.83
CA ASP A 472 -13.70 -16.32 -8.05
C ASP A 472 -14.42 -17.59 -7.59
N ASP A 473 -15.71 -17.51 -7.25
CA ASP A 473 -16.43 -18.56 -6.55
C ASP A 473 -17.72 -19.02 -7.26
N ALA A 474 -18.04 -20.30 -7.08
CA ALA A 474 -19.29 -20.90 -7.50
C ALA A 474 -19.77 -21.94 -6.47
N LEU A 475 -21.08 -22.13 -6.40
CA LEU A 475 -21.73 -22.94 -5.37
C LEU A 475 -22.61 -24.02 -6.02
N HIS A 476 -22.70 -25.17 -5.37
CA HIS A 476 -23.77 -26.13 -5.64
C HIS A 476 -24.30 -26.77 -4.36
N ILE A 477 -25.48 -27.38 -4.48
CA ILE A 477 -26.05 -28.24 -3.45
C ILE A 477 -26.83 -29.38 -4.10
N LYS A 478 -26.67 -30.60 -3.58
CA LYS A 478 -27.50 -31.75 -3.94
C LYS A 478 -27.95 -32.51 -2.70
N THR A 479 -29.12 -33.14 -2.78
CA THR A 479 -29.65 -33.97 -1.68
C THR A 479 -29.17 -35.40 -1.86
N LEU A 480 -28.59 -35.97 -0.80
CA LEU A 480 -28.08 -37.32 -0.77
C LEU A 480 -29.17 -38.33 -0.38
N PRO A 481 -29.02 -39.63 -0.72
CA PRO A 481 -30.02 -40.66 -0.40
C PRO A 481 -30.32 -40.84 1.10
N ASN A 482 -29.36 -40.48 1.96
CA ASN A 482 -29.51 -40.53 3.42
C ASN A 482 -30.26 -39.32 4.01
N GLY A 483 -30.66 -38.34 3.18
CA GLY A 483 -31.34 -37.12 3.59
C GLY A 483 -30.40 -35.94 3.93
N ASN A 484 -29.08 -36.16 3.92
CA ASN A 484 -28.10 -35.09 4.05
C ASN A 484 -27.96 -34.30 2.73
N TYR A 485 -27.20 -33.22 2.78
CA TYR A 485 -26.86 -32.40 1.63
C TYR A 485 -25.38 -32.53 1.33
N GLU A 486 -25.02 -32.72 0.06
CA GLU A 486 -23.67 -32.42 -0.40
C GLU A 486 -23.66 -30.96 -0.87
N VAL A 487 -22.74 -30.17 -0.33
CA VAL A 487 -22.58 -28.74 -0.65
C VAL A 487 -21.16 -28.51 -1.10
N GLY A 488 -20.99 -27.89 -2.28
CA GLY A 488 -19.67 -27.55 -2.81
C GLY A 488 -19.46 -26.05 -2.93
N VAL A 489 -18.28 -25.61 -2.51
CA VAL A 489 -17.68 -24.31 -2.85
C VAL A 489 -16.54 -24.57 -3.83
N HIS A 490 -16.65 -24.00 -5.01
CA HIS A 490 -15.68 -24.15 -6.09
C HIS A 490 -14.98 -22.83 -6.34
N ILE A 491 -13.67 -22.78 -6.11
CA ILE A 491 -12.87 -21.56 -6.24
C ILE A 491 -11.99 -21.65 -7.49
N ALA A 492 -11.84 -20.55 -8.23
CA ALA A 492 -10.99 -20.45 -9.41
C ALA A 492 -9.57 -21.02 -9.16
N ASP A 493 -9.10 -21.90 -10.05
CA ASP A 493 -7.77 -22.52 -9.94
C ASP A 493 -6.65 -21.65 -10.53
N VAL A 494 -6.38 -20.51 -9.90
CA VAL A 494 -5.32 -19.58 -10.35
C VAL A 494 -3.94 -20.25 -10.29
N THR A 495 -3.69 -21.08 -9.29
CA THR A 495 -2.40 -21.77 -9.10
C THR A 495 -2.04 -22.76 -10.21
N HIS A 496 -3.00 -23.18 -11.04
CA HIS A 496 -2.73 -23.92 -12.27
C HIS A 496 -1.93 -23.09 -13.27
N PHE A 497 -2.28 -21.80 -13.42
CA PHE A 497 -1.66 -20.90 -14.39
C PHE A 497 -0.50 -20.08 -13.82
N VAL A 498 -0.53 -19.77 -12.51
CA VAL A 498 0.46 -18.94 -11.84
C VAL A 498 1.44 -19.83 -11.07
N HIS A 499 2.47 -20.29 -11.76
CA HIS A 499 3.52 -21.13 -11.18
C HIS A 499 4.43 -20.35 -10.23
N GLN A 500 4.83 -21.00 -9.13
CA GLN A 500 5.69 -20.41 -8.12
C GLN A 500 7.02 -19.89 -8.70
N ASP A 501 7.47 -18.73 -8.21
CA ASP A 501 8.73 -18.05 -8.57
C ASP A 501 8.84 -17.57 -10.03
N SER A 502 7.78 -17.74 -10.84
CA SER A 502 7.65 -17.15 -12.18
C SER A 502 7.57 -15.61 -12.14
N ALA A 503 7.71 -14.95 -13.28
CA ALA A 503 7.61 -13.48 -13.34
C ALA A 503 6.20 -13.00 -12.92
N ILE A 504 5.15 -13.70 -13.37
CA ILE A 504 3.77 -13.40 -12.99
C ILE A 504 3.49 -13.62 -11.50
N ASP A 505 4.09 -14.64 -10.88
CA ASP A 505 4.01 -14.88 -9.43
C ASP A 505 4.67 -13.77 -8.62
N LYS A 506 5.86 -13.31 -9.04
CA LYS A 506 6.57 -12.21 -8.38
C LYS A 506 5.79 -10.90 -8.46
N GLU A 507 5.20 -10.62 -9.62
CA GLU A 507 4.32 -9.45 -9.81
C GLU A 507 3.05 -9.56 -8.95
N ALA A 508 2.41 -10.74 -8.91
CA ALA A 508 1.24 -10.98 -8.06
C ALA A 508 1.58 -10.82 -6.57
N ALA A 509 2.75 -11.31 -6.13
CA ALA A 509 3.26 -11.12 -4.78
C ALA A 509 3.52 -9.63 -4.47
N GLU A 510 4.10 -8.89 -5.41
CA GLU A 510 4.38 -7.46 -5.26
C GLU A 510 3.09 -6.64 -5.14
N ARG A 511 2.09 -6.90 -5.99
CA ARG A 511 0.77 -6.25 -5.95
C ARG A 511 -0.05 -6.70 -4.74
N SER A 512 0.04 -7.98 -4.39
CA SER A 512 -0.66 -8.71 -3.32
C SER A 512 -2.20 -8.72 -3.33
N THR A 513 -2.85 -7.67 -3.84
CA THR A 513 -4.30 -7.54 -3.90
C THR A 513 -4.73 -6.66 -5.07
N THR A 514 -5.87 -6.97 -5.69
CA THR A 514 -6.54 -6.06 -6.63
C THR A 514 -7.06 -4.84 -5.85
N VAL A 515 -6.91 -3.64 -6.43
CA VAL A 515 -7.35 -2.38 -5.81
C VAL A 515 -8.57 -1.84 -6.56
N TYR A 516 -9.67 -1.63 -5.84
CA TYR A 516 -10.91 -1.11 -6.38
C TYR A 516 -11.05 0.38 -6.03
N LEU A 517 -11.05 1.23 -7.05
CA LEU A 517 -11.36 2.66 -6.98
C LEU A 517 -12.73 2.88 -7.63
N VAL A 518 -13.35 4.05 -7.41
CA VAL A 518 -14.70 4.32 -7.93
C VAL A 518 -14.77 4.25 -9.47
N ASN A 519 -13.73 4.74 -10.14
CA ASN A 519 -13.63 4.81 -11.60
C ASN A 519 -12.67 3.78 -12.20
N LYS A 520 -11.88 3.06 -11.41
CA LYS A 520 -10.81 2.19 -11.91
C LYS A 520 -10.60 0.96 -11.04
N ARG A 521 -10.32 -0.18 -11.68
CA ARG A 521 -9.82 -1.40 -11.03
C ARG A 521 -8.36 -1.61 -11.42
N ILE A 522 -7.50 -1.84 -10.44
CA ILE A 522 -6.08 -2.16 -10.65
C ILE A 522 -5.88 -3.63 -10.32
N ASP A 523 -5.76 -4.45 -11.36
CA ASP A 523 -5.74 -5.90 -11.24
C ASP A 523 -4.41 -6.41 -10.65
N MET A 524 -4.50 -7.41 -9.77
CA MET A 524 -3.35 -8.18 -9.29
C MET A 524 -2.75 -9.05 -10.41
N LEU A 525 -3.60 -9.63 -11.26
CA LEU A 525 -3.23 -10.52 -12.36
C LEU A 525 -3.61 -9.89 -13.71
N PRO A 526 -2.93 -10.27 -14.82
CA PRO A 526 -3.32 -9.85 -16.15
C PRO A 526 -4.76 -10.21 -16.49
N LYS A 527 -5.44 -9.32 -17.22
CA LYS A 527 -6.86 -9.46 -17.58
C LYS A 527 -7.21 -10.79 -18.22
N LEU A 528 -6.32 -11.37 -19.03
CA LEU A 528 -6.56 -12.68 -19.65
C LEU A 528 -6.80 -13.78 -18.59
N LEU A 529 -6.04 -13.80 -17.50
CA LEU A 529 -6.29 -14.75 -16.41
C LEU A 529 -7.50 -14.35 -15.59
N GLY A 530 -7.51 -13.11 -15.09
CA GLY A 530 -8.51 -12.67 -14.12
C GLY A 530 -9.93 -12.54 -14.67
N GLU A 531 -10.11 -12.04 -15.89
CA GLU A 531 -11.42 -11.77 -16.49
C GLU A 531 -11.91 -12.89 -17.42
N ASN A 532 -11.06 -13.87 -17.75
CA ASN A 532 -11.41 -14.92 -18.71
C ASN A 532 -11.04 -16.34 -18.24
N LEU A 533 -9.75 -16.68 -18.17
CA LEU A 533 -9.33 -18.09 -18.04
C LEU A 533 -9.60 -18.66 -16.65
N CYS A 534 -9.40 -17.87 -15.58
CA CYS A 534 -9.69 -18.29 -14.21
C CYS A 534 -11.15 -17.99 -13.81
N SER A 535 -11.75 -16.94 -14.39
CA SER A 535 -13.11 -16.52 -14.07
C SER A 535 -14.13 -17.63 -14.36
N LEU A 536 -14.96 -17.97 -13.36
CA LEU A 536 -15.93 -19.07 -13.40
C LEU A 536 -17.22 -18.71 -14.16
N ARG A 537 -17.05 -18.25 -15.40
CA ARG A 537 -18.13 -17.84 -16.29
C ARG A 537 -19.05 -19.01 -16.61
N SER A 538 -20.34 -18.70 -16.81
CA SER A 538 -21.33 -19.71 -17.15
C SER A 538 -21.13 -20.34 -18.54
N ASN A 539 -21.51 -21.61 -18.65
CA ASN A 539 -21.51 -22.45 -19.86
C ASN A 539 -20.12 -22.68 -20.48
N VAL A 540 -19.05 -22.53 -19.69
CA VAL A 540 -17.69 -22.85 -20.14
C VAL A 540 -16.99 -23.69 -19.09
N ASP A 541 -16.22 -24.68 -19.54
CA ASP A 541 -15.42 -25.54 -18.67
C ASP A 541 -14.27 -24.75 -18.03
N ARG A 542 -14.15 -24.85 -16.71
CA ARG A 542 -13.17 -24.12 -15.90
C ARG A 542 -12.57 -25.01 -14.82
N PHE A 543 -11.29 -24.80 -14.55
CA PHE A 543 -10.58 -25.46 -13.46
C PHE A 543 -10.82 -24.76 -12.13
N THR A 544 -11.05 -25.56 -11.09
CA THR A 544 -11.32 -25.09 -9.73
C THR A 544 -10.53 -25.87 -8.69
N PHE A 545 -10.33 -25.24 -7.53
CA PHE A 545 -10.06 -25.90 -6.27
C PHE A 545 -11.38 -25.97 -5.50
N SER A 546 -11.90 -27.17 -5.31
CA SER A 546 -13.19 -27.42 -4.68
C SER A 546 -13.05 -27.87 -3.24
N VAL A 547 -13.93 -27.35 -2.38
CA VAL A 547 -14.19 -27.84 -1.03
C VAL A 547 -15.63 -28.33 -0.99
N VAL A 548 -15.83 -29.60 -0.69
CA VAL A 548 -17.16 -30.23 -0.69
C VAL A 548 -17.43 -30.83 0.67
N TRP A 549 -18.58 -30.50 1.25
CA TRP A 549 -19.03 -31.03 2.53
C TRP A 549 -20.24 -31.93 2.36
N GLU A 550 -20.34 -32.93 3.22
CA GLU A 550 -21.63 -33.51 3.58
C GLU A 550 -22.16 -32.74 4.81
N LEU A 551 -23.33 -32.10 4.67
CA LEU A 551 -24.02 -31.35 5.70
C LEU A 551 -25.33 -32.03 6.09
N THR A 552 -25.63 -32.09 7.38
CA THR A 552 -26.97 -32.47 7.86
C THR A 552 -28.00 -31.38 7.48
N PRO A 553 -29.31 -31.69 7.53
CA PRO A 553 -30.34 -30.66 7.38
C PRO A 553 -30.22 -29.50 8.36
N GLU A 554 -29.59 -29.72 9.51
CA GLU A 554 -29.31 -28.74 10.55
C GLU A 554 -28.13 -27.83 10.19
N ALA A 555 -27.38 -28.12 9.12
CA ALA A 555 -26.12 -27.50 8.70
C ALA A 555 -24.89 -27.92 9.53
N GLU A 556 -24.91 -29.10 10.14
CA GLU A 556 -23.71 -29.68 10.78
C GLU A 556 -22.83 -30.39 9.76
N VAL A 557 -21.52 -30.21 9.86
CA VAL A 557 -20.57 -30.85 8.94
C VAL A 557 -20.32 -32.29 9.38
N VAL A 558 -20.65 -33.24 8.50
CA VAL A 558 -20.40 -34.67 8.69
C VAL A 558 -19.01 -35.05 8.17
N SER A 559 -18.66 -34.57 6.98
CA SER A 559 -17.38 -34.80 6.34
C SER A 559 -17.00 -33.64 5.40
N VAL A 560 -15.72 -33.54 5.07
CA VAL A 560 -15.17 -32.55 4.13
C VAL A 560 -14.15 -33.21 3.20
N ASP A 561 -14.19 -32.84 1.93
CA ASP A 561 -13.28 -33.26 0.88
C ASP A 561 -12.66 -32.04 0.19
N TYR A 562 -11.37 -32.12 -0.14
CA TYR A 562 -10.64 -31.07 -0.85
C TYR A 562 -9.99 -31.67 -2.10
N PHE A 563 -10.24 -31.08 -3.27
CA PHE A 563 -9.67 -31.59 -4.52
C PHE A 563 -9.68 -30.55 -5.64
N LYS A 564 -8.80 -30.74 -6.63
CA LYS A 564 -8.88 -30.01 -7.91
C LYS A 564 -10.02 -30.58 -8.74
N ALA A 565 -10.76 -29.73 -9.43
CA ALA A 565 -11.89 -30.15 -10.27
C ALA A 565 -11.96 -29.39 -11.59
N THR A 566 -12.79 -29.91 -12.49
CA THR A 566 -13.30 -29.21 -13.67
C THR A 566 -14.80 -29.03 -13.49
N ILE A 567 -15.28 -27.79 -13.61
CA ILE A 567 -16.69 -27.44 -13.49
C ILE A 567 -17.20 -26.80 -14.78
N ASN A 568 -18.52 -26.78 -14.92
CA ASN A 568 -19.23 -26.01 -15.94
C ASN A 568 -20.39 -25.29 -15.25
N SER A 569 -20.18 -24.02 -14.88
CA SER A 569 -21.21 -23.23 -14.19
C SER A 569 -22.43 -23.05 -15.10
N LYS A 570 -23.63 -23.37 -14.62
CA LYS A 570 -24.87 -23.29 -15.41
C LYS A 570 -25.44 -21.89 -15.46
N ALA A 571 -25.09 -21.03 -14.48
CA ALA A 571 -25.55 -19.66 -14.41
C ALA A 571 -24.56 -18.75 -13.68
N SER A 572 -24.38 -17.54 -14.20
CA SER A 572 -23.71 -16.44 -13.50
C SER A 572 -24.77 -15.41 -13.16
N LEU A 573 -25.14 -15.31 -11.88
CA LEU A 573 -26.27 -14.50 -11.42
C LEU A 573 -25.76 -13.26 -10.68
N THR A 574 -26.50 -12.15 -10.78
CA THR A 574 -26.32 -11.06 -9.82
C THR A 574 -26.98 -11.39 -8.49
N TYR A 575 -26.56 -10.74 -7.39
CA TYR A 575 -27.23 -10.85 -6.09
C TYR A 575 -28.75 -10.61 -6.17
N GLU A 576 -29.17 -9.66 -6.99
CA GLU A 576 -30.59 -9.35 -7.21
C GLU A 576 -31.31 -10.46 -7.98
N GLN A 577 -30.72 -10.97 -9.06
CA GLN A 577 -31.29 -12.08 -9.83
C GLN A 577 -31.41 -13.36 -8.99
N ALA A 578 -30.40 -13.66 -8.18
CA ALA A 578 -30.44 -14.78 -7.24
C ALA A 578 -31.54 -14.59 -6.19
N GLN A 579 -31.70 -13.37 -5.66
CA GLN A 579 -32.75 -13.07 -4.68
C GLN A 579 -34.14 -13.28 -5.29
N MET A 580 -34.37 -12.76 -6.51
CA MET A 580 -35.64 -12.96 -7.22
C MET A 580 -35.96 -14.44 -7.44
N ARG A 581 -34.95 -15.29 -7.71
CA ARG A 581 -35.12 -16.75 -7.84
C ARG A 581 -35.44 -17.45 -6.52
N ILE A 582 -34.83 -16.99 -5.42
CA ILE A 582 -35.12 -17.50 -4.07
C ILE A 582 -36.55 -17.15 -3.66
N ASP A 583 -36.98 -15.92 -3.93
CA ASP A 583 -38.28 -15.40 -3.54
C ASP A 583 -39.43 -15.98 -4.39
N ASP A 584 -39.21 -16.21 -5.69
CA ASP A 584 -40.22 -16.79 -6.57
C ASP A 584 -40.35 -18.30 -6.39
N LYS A 585 -41.29 -18.71 -5.54
CA LYS A 585 -41.61 -20.11 -5.25
C LYS A 585 -42.11 -20.92 -6.46
N ARG A 586 -42.49 -20.28 -7.56
CA ARG A 586 -42.98 -20.95 -8.79
C ARG A 586 -41.85 -21.50 -9.66
N LEU A 587 -40.64 -20.98 -9.50
CA LEU A 587 -39.46 -21.48 -10.22
C LEU A 587 -39.00 -22.78 -9.57
N HIS A 588 -38.99 -23.87 -10.32
CA HIS A 588 -38.63 -25.21 -9.86
C HIS A 588 -37.42 -25.81 -10.59
N ASP A 589 -36.67 -25.00 -11.35
CA ASP A 589 -35.40 -25.42 -11.93
C ASP A 589 -34.36 -25.71 -10.83
N ASP A 590 -33.40 -26.58 -11.14
CA ASP A 590 -32.43 -27.09 -10.17
C ASP A 590 -31.63 -25.98 -9.49
N ILE A 591 -31.28 -24.92 -10.22
CA ILE A 591 -30.56 -23.76 -9.67
C ILE A 591 -31.43 -23.03 -8.64
N SER A 592 -32.69 -22.72 -8.97
CA SER A 592 -33.60 -22.03 -8.04
C SER A 592 -33.92 -22.87 -6.79
N VAL A 593 -34.08 -24.20 -6.94
CA VAL A 593 -34.22 -25.12 -5.79
C VAL A 593 -32.94 -25.15 -4.96
N GLY A 594 -31.77 -25.22 -5.60
CA GLY A 594 -30.47 -25.21 -4.95
C GLY A 594 -30.24 -23.93 -4.14
N LEU A 595 -30.46 -22.77 -4.73
CA LEU A 595 -30.33 -21.46 -4.06
C LEU A 595 -31.21 -21.37 -2.81
N ARG A 596 -32.45 -21.88 -2.85
CA ARG A 596 -33.32 -21.89 -1.66
C ARG A 596 -32.81 -22.80 -0.56
N LYS A 597 -32.26 -23.97 -0.89
CA LYS A 597 -31.65 -24.89 0.08
C LYS A 597 -30.36 -24.30 0.67
N LEU A 598 -29.49 -23.73 -0.17
CA LEU A 598 -28.29 -23.01 0.26
C LEU A 598 -28.65 -21.89 1.23
N ASN A 599 -29.64 -21.06 0.89
CA ASN A 599 -30.08 -19.97 1.76
C ASN A 599 -30.64 -20.48 3.11
N ALA A 600 -31.40 -21.58 3.11
CA ALA A 600 -31.90 -22.19 4.33
C ALA A 600 -30.78 -22.68 5.26
N LEU A 601 -29.72 -23.28 4.71
CA LEU A 601 -28.54 -23.71 5.47
C LEU A 601 -27.71 -22.50 5.94
N ALA A 602 -27.51 -21.50 5.08
CA ALA A 602 -26.76 -20.29 5.43
C ALA A 602 -27.36 -19.55 6.63
N LYS A 603 -28.69 -19.48 6.74
CA LYS A 603 -29.35 -18.92 7.94
C LYS A 603 -28.96 -19.66 9.22
N LYS A 604 -28.86 -20.99 9.17
CA LYS A 604 -28.47 -21.81 10.33
C LYS A 604 -26.99 -21.60 10.68
N LEU A 605 -26.12 -21.57 9.67
CA LEU A 605 -24.69 -21.26 9.84
C LEU A 605 -24.49 -19.88 10.48
N LYS A 606 -25.16 -18.86 9.93
CA LYS A 606 -25.14 -17.50 10.48
C LYS A 606 -25.61 -17.46 11.92
N GLN A 607 -26.75 -18.07 12.23
CA GLN A 607 -27.28 -18.07 13.60
C GLN A 607 -26.27 -18.66 14.59
N ARG A 608 -25.67 -19.82 14.28
CA ARG A 608 -24.64 -20.42 15.14
C ARG A 608 -23.43 -19.52 15.33
N ARG A 609 -23.00 -18.83 14.27
CA ARG A 609 -21.88 -17.88 14.30
C ARG A 609 -22.20 -16.68 15.20
N LEU A 610 -23.43 -16.17 15.15
CA LEU A 610 -23.91 -15.11 16.07
C LEU A 610 -24.00 -15.63 17.51
N ASP A 611 -24.51 -16.84 17.72
CA ASP A 611 -24.59 -17.46 19.05
C ASP A 611 -23.20 -17.70 19.67
N ALA A 612 -22.18 -17.93 18.84
CA ALA A 612 -20.78 -18.01 19.21
C ALA A 612 -20.13 -16.64 19.49
N GLY A 613 -20.81 -15.53 19.17
CA GLY A 613 -20.38 -14.16 19.46
C GLY A 613 -19.75 -13.42 18.30
N ALA A 614 -20.11 -13.72 17.05
CA ALA A 614 -19.67 -12.93 15.91
C ALA A 614 -20.35 -11.55 15.88
N LEU A 615 -19.64 -10.56 15.36
CA LEU A 615 -20.09 -9.18 15.33
C LEU A 615 -20.70 -8.81 13.98
N GLU A 616 -21.95 -8.33 13.98
CA GLU A 616 -22.54 -7.66 12.82
C GLU A 616 -22.26 -6.16 12.91
N LEU A 617 -21.15 -5.75 12.29
CA LEU A 617 -20.76 -4.35 12.27
C LEU A 617 -21.26 -3.64 11.00
N ALA A 618 -21.53 -2.35 11.12
CA ALA A 618 -21.98 -1.52 10.01
C ALA A 618 -20.82 -0.72 9.42
N SER A 619 -20.84 -0.55 8.10
CA SER A 619 -19.94 0.31 7.33
C SER A 619 -20.70 1.52 6.76
N THR A 620 -19.97 2.58 6.44
CA THR A 620 -20.50 3.78 5.75
C THR A 620 -20.36 3.67 4.23
N GLU A 621 -20.38 2.45 3.70
CA GLU A 621 -20.16 2.20 2.27
C GLU A 621 -21.30 2.75 1.40
N ILE A 622 -20.89 3.48 0.37
CA ILE A 622 -21.76 4.13 -0.61
C ILE A 622 -21.44 3.62 -2.01
N LYS A 623 -22.42 3.71 -2.89
CA LYS A 623 -22.33 3.41 -4.32
C LYS A 623 -22.65 4.67 -5.10
N PHE A 624 -21.83 4.97 -6.09
CA PHE A 624 -22.08 6.07 -7.03
C PHE A 624 -22.89 5.56 -8.24
N ILE A 625 -23.98 6.27 -8.56
CA ILE A 625 -24.62 6.18 -9.86
C ILE A 625 -23.93 7.19 -10.76
N ARG A 626 -23.40 6.73 -11.88
CA ARG A 626 -22.52 7.52 -12.75
C ARG A 626 -23.16 7.73 -14.11
N ASP A 627 -22.87 8.88 -14.70
CA ASP A 627 -23.19 9.13 -16.09
C ASP A 627 -22.32 8.26 -17.00
N GLN A 628 -22.93 7.66 -18.03
CA GLN A 628 -22.22 6.71 -18.89
C GLN A 628 -21.17 7.39 -19.76
N GLU A 629 -21.37 8.65 -20.15
CA GLU A 629 -20.50 9.39 -21.07
C GLU A 629 -19.46 10.21 -20.31
N SER A 630 -19.89 11.06 -19.36
CA SER A 630 -18.98 11.93 -18.60
C SER A 630 -18.24 11.22 -17.48
N GLN A 631 -18.67 10.01 -17.10
CA GLN A 631 -18.11 9.21 -16.00
C GLN A 631 -18.24 9.90 -14.62
N GLU A 632 -18.90 11.05 -14.52
CA GLU A 632 -19.15 11.81 -13.29
C GLU A 632 -20.28 11.20 -12.44
N PRO A 633 -20.23 11.34 -11.10
CA PRO A 633 -21.30 10.86 -10.22
C PRO A 633 -22.56 11.71 -10.34
N LEU A 634 -23.66 11.09 -10.78
CA LEU A 634 -25.00 11.68 -10.83
C LEU A 634 -25.69 11.62 -9.47
N ASP A 635 -25.58 10.48 -8.78
CA ASP A 635 -26.20 10.20 -7.48
C ASP A 635 -25.32 9.32 -6.58
N VAL A 636 -25.62 9.32 -5.29
CA VAL A 636 -24.93 8.56 -4.23
C VAL A 636 -25.95 7.82 -3.38
N GLU A 637 -25.86 6.50 -3.36
CA GLU A 637 -26.75 5.64 -2.58
C GLU A 637 -25.98 4.82 -1.56
N MET A 638 -26.62 4.48 -0.43
CA MET A 638 -26.05 3.51 0.50
C MET A 638 -26.10 2.10 -0.09
N TYR A 639 -25.02 1.33 0.09
CA TYR A 639 -25.00 -0.07 -0.34
C TYR A 639 -25.99 -0.89 0.51
N GLN A 640 -26.96 -1.54 -0.16
CA GLN A 640 -27.94 -2.41 0.50
C GLN A 640 -27.49 -3.87 0.44
N LEU A 641 -27.29 -4.47 1.61
CA LEU A 641 -27.03 -5.90 1.75
C LEU A 641 -28.34 -6.68 1.59
N ARG A 642 -28.33 -7.69 0.72
CA ARG A 642 -29.45 -8.62 0.52
C ARG A 642 -29.17 -9.94 1.23
N GLU A 643 -30.20 -10.76 1.36
CA GLU A 643 -30.09 -12.09 1.97
C GLU A 643 -29.15 -13.00 1.16
N THR A 644 -29.14 -12.87 -0.18
CA THR A 644 -28.17 -13.55 -1.03
C THR A 644 -26.71 -13.18 -0.76
N ASN A 645 -26.42 -11.94 -0.34
CA ASN A 645 -25.08 -11.56 0.10
C ASN A 645 -24.67 -12.39 1.33
N SER A 646 -25.57 -12.47 2.31
CA SER A 646 -25.35 -13.26 3.53
C SER A 646 -25.23 -14.76 3.21
N MET A 647 -25.99 -15.28 2.25
CA MET A 647 -25.90 -16.69 1.85
C MET A 647 -24.51 -17.04 1.31
N VAL A 648 -23.97 -16.25 0.38
CA VAL A 648 -22.63 -16.47 -0.17
C VAL A 648 -21.57 -16.31 0.93
N GLU A 649 -21.70 -15.26 1.76
CA GLU A 649 -20.77 -14.99 2.86
C GLU A 649 -20.58 -16.20 3.79
N GLU A 650 -21.66 -16.84 4.25
CA GLU A 650 -21.56 -17.96 5.20
C GLU A 650 -20.85 -19.19 4.60
N PHE A 651 -21.05 -19.49 3.32
CA PHE A 651 -20.32 -20.60 2.67
C PHE A 651 -18.86 -20.26 2.39
N MET A 652 -18.54 -19.00 2.08
CA MET A 652 -17.14 -18.56 1.96
C MET A 652 -16.43 -18.60 3.32
N LEU A 653 -17.08 -18.20 4.40
CA LEU A 653 -16.55 -18.30 5.76
C LEU A 653 -16.31 -19.77 6.14
N LEU A 654 -17.26 -20.66 5.85
CA LEU A 654 -17.11 -22.10 6.08
C LEU A 654 -15.90 -22.66 5.32
N ALA A 655 -15.76 -22.34 4.02
CA ALA A 655 -14.61 -22.74 3.20
C ALA A 655 -13.29 -22.28 3.82
N ASN A 656 -13.21 -21.01 4.20
CA ASN A 656 -12.02 -20.40 4.77
C ASN A 656 -11.61 -21.04 6.10
N VAL A 657 -12.55 -21.35 6.99
CA VAL A 657 -12.27 -22.01 8.29
C VAL A 657 -11.74 -23.43 8.06
N TRP A 658 -12.43 -24.23 7.26
CA TRP A 658 -12.03 -25.63 7.02
C TRP A 658 -10.70 -25.74 6.27
N VAL A 659 -10.42 -24.84 5.33
CA VAL A 659 -9.11 -24.80 4.67
C VAL A 659 -8.02 -24.36 5.65
N ALA A 660 -8.29 -23.37 6.52
CA ALA A 660 -7.35 -22.93 7.55
C ALA A 660 -6.94 -24.08 8.49
N GLU A 661 -7.91 -24.88 8.94
CA GLU A 661 -7.66 -26.07 9.75
C GLU A 661 -6.78 -27.07 9.01
N LYS A 662 -7.10 -27.36 7.73
CA LYS A 662 -6.39 -28.37 6.96
C LYS A 662 -4.92 -28.01 6.70
N ILE A 663 -4.66 -26.75 6.32
CA ILE A 663 -3.28 -26.30 6.06
C ILE A 663 -2.48 -26.22 7.35
N TYR A 664 -3.10 -25.85 8.48
CA TYR A 664 -2.43 -25.78 9.77
C TYR A 664 -2.09 -27.17 10.32
N GLU A 665 -2.99 -28.14 10.15
CA GLU A 665 -2.73 -29.56 10.49
C GLU A 665 -1.47 -30.07 9.79
N SER A 666 -1.32 -29.75 8.50
CA SER A 666 -0.20 -30.23 7.68
C SER A 666 1.08 -29.40 7.87
N PHE A 667 0.95 -28.08 8.11
CA PHE A 667 2.05 -27.13 8.17
C PHE A 667 2.00 -26.22 9.40
N PRO A 668 2.11 -26.75 10.63
CA PRO A 668 1.86 -25.98 11.86
C PRO A 668 2.85 -24.83 12.09
N ASN A 669 4.03 -24.87 11.47
CA ASN A 669 5.10 -23.89 11.69
C ASN A 669 5.14 -22.76 10.65
N PHE A 670 4.36 -22.82 9.58
CA PHE A 670 4.40 -21.81 8.51
C PHE A 670 3.13 -21.72 7.66
N ALA A 671 2.00 -22.24 8.13
CA ALA A 671 0.71 -22.02 7.47
C ALA A 671 0.38 -20.52 7.46
N ILE A 672 -0.11 -20.00 6.33
CA ILE A 672 -0.58 -18.62 6.24
C ILE A 672 -2.02 -18.55 6.76
N LEU A 673 -2.21 -17.77 7.81
CA LEU A 673 -3.49 -17.60 8.51
C LEU A 673 -3.83 -16.11 8.61
N ARG A 674 -5.08 -15.79 8.95
CA ARG A 674 -5.56 -14.43 9.17
C ARG A 674 -6.29 -14.35 10.51
N ARG A 675 -5.80 -13.49 11.40
CA ARG A 675 -6.39 -13.26 12.73
C ARG A 675 -6.97 -11.87 12.85
N HIS A 676 -7.87 -11.70 13.82
CA HIS A 676 -8.35 -10.40 14.26
C HIS A 676 -8.15 -10.34 15.78
N PRO A 677 -7.08 -9.66 16.24
CA PRO A 677 -6.76 -9.57 17.67
C PRO A 677 -7.90 -8.94 18.49
N THR A 678 -8.04 -9.37 19.73
CA THR A 678 -8.96 -8.74 20.69
C THR A 678 -8.61 -7.25 20.84
N PRO A 679 -9.55 -6.32 20.62
CA PRO A 679 -9.25 -4.91 20.76
C PRO A 679 -9.07 -4.51 22.24
N PRO A 680 -8.11 -3.62 22.54
CA PRO A 680 -7.95 -3.10 23.90
C PRO A 680 -9.21 -2.39 24.41
N LYS A 681 -9.58 -2.60 25.67
CA LYS A 681 -10.76 -1.97 26.29
C LYS A 681 -10.74 -0.44 26.20
N LYS A 682 -9.56 0.16 26.35
CA LYS A 682 -9.31 1.62 26.23
C LYS A 682 -9.83 2.22 24.93
N ASN A 683 -9.88 1.45 23.84
CA ASN A 683 -10.40 1.93 22.55
C ASN A 683 -11.92 2.19 22.58
N PHE A 684 -12.65 1.52 23.49
CA PHE A 684 -14.10 1.63 23.58
C PHE A 684 -14.57 2.66 24.61
N GLU A 685 -13.73 3.06 25.56
CA GLU A 685 -14.09 3.98 26.66
C GLU A 685 -14.82 5.26 26.19
N PRO A 686 -14.36 5.98 25.14
CA PRO A 686 -15.07 7.19 24.70
C PRO A 686 -16.48 6.90 24.15
N MET A 687 -16.66 5.74 23.52
CA MET A 687 -17.95 5.32 22.98
C MET A 687 -18.88 4.82 24.09
N ILE A 688 -18.35 4.08 25.07
CA ILE A 688 -19.10 3.62 26.24
C ILE A 688 -19.62 4.81 27.06
N ASP A 689 -18.77 5.80 27.35
CA ASP A 689 -19.18 7.02 28.06
C ASP A 689 -20.30 7.76 27.31
N ALA A 690 -20.14 7.91 26.00
CA ALA A 690 -21.15 8.57 25.17
C ALA A 690 -22.46 7.79 25.08
N ALA A 691 -22.39 6.45 24.97
CA ALA A 691 -23.57 5.57 25.00
C ALA A 691 -24.29 5.65 26.35
N GLY A 692 -23.54 5.67 27.45
CA GLY A 692 -24.09 5.80 28.80
C GLY A 692 -24.89 7.09 28.99
N LYS A 693 -24.45 8.21 28.40
CA LYS A 693 -25.16 9.50 28.44
C LYS A 693 -26.53 9.47 27.76
N ILE A 694 -26.76 8.57 26.81
CA ILE A 694 -28.07 8.35 26.17
C ILE A 694 -28.80 7.11 26.71
N GLY A 695 -28.36 6.59 27.86
CA GLY A 695 -29.00 5.46 28.55
C GLY A 695 -28.70 4.08 27.95
N ILE A 696 -27.66 3.96 27.11
CA ILE A 696 -27.27 2.70 26.48
C ILE A 696 -26.02 2.14 27.17
N ASN A 697 -26.10 0.89 27.64
CA ASN A 697 -24.97 0.17 28.20
C ASN A 697 -24.31 -0.71 27.12
N ILE A 698 -23.00 -0.49 26.88
CA ILE A 698 -22.21 -1.28 25.93
C ILE A 698 -21.17 -2.10 26.71
N GLU A 699 -21.16 -3.41 26.47
CA GLU A 699 -20.34 -4.37 27.20
C GLU A 699 -19.20 -4.88 26.30
N VAL A 700 -17.95 -4.78 26.76
CA VAL A 700 -16.75 -5.06 25.92
C VAL A 700 -15.89 -6.22 26.46
N GLU A 701 -16.44 -7.04 27.35
CA GLU A 701 -15.73 -8.15 27.99
C GLU A 701 -15.44 -9.31 27.02
N SER A 702 -16.31 -9.53 26.04
CA SER A 702 -16.15 -10.52 24.98
C SER A 702 -16.84 -10.06 23.71
N SER A 703 -16.53 -10.67 22.57
CA SER A 703 -17.23 -10.37 21.31
C SER A 703 -18.73 -10.67 21.41
N LYS A 704 -19.13 -11.71 22.15
CA LYS A 704 -20.53 -12.04 22.41
C LYS A 704 -21.25 -10.98 23.23
N ALA A 705 -20.68 -10.56 24.37
CA ALA A 705 -21.26 -9.51 25.20
C ALA A 705 -21.40 -8.19 24.42
N LEU A 706 -20.42 -7.88 23.56
CA LEU A 706 -20.46 -6.73 22.68
C LEU A 706 -21.56 -6.85 21.61
N ALA A 707 -21.70 -8.01 20.96
CA ALA A 707 -22.77 -8.25 20.00
C ALA A 707 -24.15 -8.05 20.64
N GLU A 708 -24.39 -8.73 21.78
CA GLU A 708 -25.69 -8.70 22.44
C GLU A 708 -26.02 -7.31 23.01
N SER A 709 -25.04 -6.56 23.53
CA SER A 709 -25.27 -5.18 24.00
C SER A 709 -25.53 -4.22 22.84
N LEU A 710 -24.88 -4.39 21.69
CA LEU A 710 -25.18 -3.64 20.46
C LEU A 710 -26.57 -4.00 19.91
N ASP A 711 -27.00 -5.25 19.98
CA ASP A 711 -28.34 -5.67 19.54
C ASP A 711 -29.44 -5.04 20.40
N ARG A 712 -29.19 -4.90 21.71
CA ARG A 712 -30.10 -4.22 22.65
C ARG A 712 -30.10 -2.69 22.53
N ALA A 713 -29.09 -2.10 21.89
CA ALA A 713 -28.88 -0.65 21.80
C ALA A 713 -29.80 0.04 20.78
N VAL A 714 -31.12 -0.05 20.97
CA VAL A 714 -32.13 0.53 20.08
C VAL A 714 -32.80 1.74 20.73
N VAL A 715 -32.78 2.88 20.05
CA VAL A 715 -33.50 4.10 20.46
C VAL A 715 -34.72 4.25 19.55
N PRO A 716 -35.96 4.03 20.04
CA PRO A 716 -37.15 4.02 19.17
C PRO A 716 -37.39 5.33 18.39
N LYS A 717 -36.99 6.47 18.96
CA LYS A 717 -37.11 7.79 18.33
C LYS A 717 -36.06 8.04 17.24
N ASP A 718 -34.92 7.35 17.28
CA ASP A 718 -33.86 7.47 16.28
C ASP A 718 -33.22 6.08 16.01
N PRO A 719 -33.79 5.31 15.08
CA PRO A 719 -33.26 3.99 14.71
C PRO A 719 -31.82 4.02 14.19
N PHE A 720 -31.32 5.17 13.74
CA PHE A 720 -29.97 5.28 13.21
C PHE A 720 -28.91 5.19 14.31
N VAL A 721 -29.24 5.51 15.57
CA VAL A 721 -28.30 5.42 16.71
C VAL A 721 -27.66 4.05 16.82
N ASN A 722 -28.42 2.96 16.61
CA ASN A 722 -27.86 1.61 16.61
C ASN A 722 -26.81 1.42 15.51
N LYS A 723 -27.13 1.88 14.29
CA LYS A 723 -26.22 1.81 13.14
C LYS A 723 -24.98 2.68 13.37
N LEU A 724 -25.14 3.85 13.98
CA LEU A 724 -24.03 4.72 14.38
C LEU A 724 -23.12 4.04 15.40
N LEU A 725 -23.68 3.42 16.45
CA LEU A 725 -22.90 2.67 17.44
C LEU A 725 -22.12 1.52 16.79
N ARG A 726 -22.72 0.80 15.84
CA ARG A 726 -22.01 -0.24 15.07
C ARG A 726 -20.88 0.34 14.21
N ILE A 727 -21.10 1.49 13.56
CA ILE A 727 -20.07 2.21 12.79
C ILE A 727 -18.91 2.64 13.71
N LEU A 728 -19.22 3.19 14.88
CA LEU A 728 -18.23 3.62 15.87
C LEU A 728 -17.47 2.43 16.45
N THR A 729 -18.17 1.32 16.72
CA THR A 729 -17.57 0.05 17.17
C THR A 729 -16.52 -0.45 16.19
N THR A 730 -16.79 -0.41 14.88
CA THR A 730 -15.81 -0.77 13.83
C THR A 730 -14.51 0.03 13.94
N ARG A 731 -14.56 1.28 14.44
CA ARG A 731 -13.38 2.14 14.61
C ARG A 731 -12.58 1.81 15.88
N CYS A 732 -13.22 1.21 16.86
CA CYS A 732 -12.59 0.74 18.11
C CYS A 732 -11.86 -0.60 17.91
N MET A 733 -12.25 -1.36 16.89
CA MET A 733 -11.66 -2.66 16.55
C MET A 733 -10.18 -2.53 16.15
N THR A 734 -9.41 -3.61 16.37
CA THR A 734 -8.07 -3.70 15.80
C THR A 734 -8.15 -4.09 14.33
N GLN A 735 -7.04 -3.92 13.63
CA GLN A 735 -6.96 -4.38 12.24
C GLN A 735 -6.76 -5.90 12.19
N ALA A 736 -7.54 -6.59 11.36
CA ALA A 736 -7.26 -7.99 11.02
C ALA A 736 -5.99 -8.10 10.16
N VAL A 737 -5.15 -9.08 10.46
CA VAL A 737 -3.82 -9.23 9.85
C VAL A 737 -3.54 -10.67 9.45
N TYR A 738 -2.86 -10.85 8.32
CA TYR A 738 -2.22 -12.11 7.93
C TYR A 738 -0.98 -12.36 8.77
N PHE A 739 -0.71 -13.62 9.09
CA PHE A 739 0.45 -14.03 9.85
C PHE A 739 0.87 -15.46 9.50
N SER A 740 2.11 -15.80 9.83
CA SER A 740 2.61 -17.18 9.75
C SER A 740 2.26 -17.91 11.03
N SER A 741 1.76 -19.14 10.96
CA SER A 741 1.41 -19.92 12.15
C SER A 741 2.61 -20.16 13.09
N GLY A 742 3.85 -20.14 12.58
CA GLY A 742 5.06 -20.22 13.41
C GLY A 742 5.56 -18.88 13.98
N SER A 743 4.92 -17.75 13.67
CA SER A 743 5.30 -16.43 14.20
C SER A 743 4.40 -15.95 15.34
N VAL A 744 3.31 -16.65 15.64
CA VAL A 744 2.31 -16.28 16.65
C VAL A 744 1.94 -17.51 17.47
N ALA A 745 1.64 -17.36 18.75
CA ALA A 745 1.17 -18.46 19.60
C ALA A 745 -0.28 -18.87 19.25
N ARG A 746 -0.60 -20.16 19.41
CA ARG A 746 -1.87 -20.76 18.95
C ARG A 746 -3.11 -20.13 19.60
N ASP A 747 -3.02 -19.73 20.86
CA ASP A 747 -4.07 -19.05 21.62
C ASP A 747 -4.46 -17.67 21.04
N GLN A 748 -3.62 -17.11 20.17
CA GLN A 748 -3.88 -15.83 19.51
C GLN A 748 -4.29 -15.95 18.04
N PHE A 749 -4.66 -17.15 17.57
CA PHE A 749 -5.09 -17.37 16.18
C PHE A 749 -6.52 -16.90 15.91
N ALA A 750 -7.31 -16.77 16.96
CA ALA A 750 -8.73 -16.46 16.86
C ALA A 750 -9.01 -15.18 16.08
N HIS A 751 -10.14 -15.18 15.39
CA HIS A 751 -10.66 -14.03 14.69
C HIS A 751 -11.82 -13.42 15.50
N TYR A 752 -11.52 -12.40 16.31
CA TYR A 752 -12.45 -11.77 17.25
C TYR A 752 -13.82 -11.42 16.61
N GLY A 753 -13.81 -10.70 15.49
CA GLY A 753 -15.06 -10.27 14.84
C GLY A 753 -15.89 -11.39 14.19
N LEU A 754 -15.28 -12.55 13.88
CA LEU A 754 -15.97 -13.67 13.22
C LEU A 754 -16.35 -14.78 14.21
N ALA A 755 -15.89 -14.69 15.46
CA ALA A 755 -15.96 -15.76 16.45
C ALA A 755 -15.41 -17.11 15.94
N ALA A 756 -14.38 -17.07 15.09
CA ALA A 756 -13.73 -18.26 14.55
C ALA A 756 -12.39 -18.53 15.28
N PRO A 757 -12.12 -19.78 15.73
CA PRO A 757 -10.88 -20.11 16.45
C PRO A 757 -9.63 -20.07 15.55
N ILE A 758 -9.80 -20.35 14.25
CA ILE A 758 -8.77 -20.28 13.22
C ILE A 758 -9.42 -19.84 11.92
N TYR A 759 -8.70 -19.03 11.12
CA TYR A 759 -9.24 -18.47 9.89
C TYR A 759 -8.11 -18.17 8.89
N THR A 760 -8.42 -18.23 7.60
CA THR A 760 -7.54 -17.79 6.50
C THR A 760 -8.38 -17.24 5.35
N HIS A 761 -7.75 -16.82 4.26
CA HIS A 761 -8.45 -16.51 3.01
C HIS A 761 -8.04 -17.49 1.92
N PHE A 762 -9.04 -18.09 1.28
CA PHE A 762 -8.92 -19.09 0.23
C PHE A 762 -9.78 -18.75 -0.99
N THR A 763 -10.88 -18.03 -0.79
CA THR A 763 -12.00 -17.94 -1.72
C THR A 763 -11.88 -16.88 -2.82
N SER A 764 -10.75 -16.19 -2.96
CA SER A 764 -10.58 -15.15 -3.98
C SER A 764 -9.15 -15.02 -4.53
N PRO A 765 -8.58 -16.09 -5.10
CA PRO A 765 -7.21 -16.09 -5.62
C PRO A 765 -6.99 -15.17 -6.83
N ILE A 766 -8.04 -14.78 -7.58
CA ILE A 766 -7.87 -13.84 -8.70
C ILE A 766 -7.40 -12.46 -8.19
N ARG A 767 -7.83 -12.09 -6.99
CA ARG A 767 -7.67 -10.74 -6.43
C ARG A 767 -6.88 -10.68 -5.12
N ARG A 768 -6.44 -11.81 -4.55
CA ARG A 768 -5.65 -11.86 -3.32
C ARG A 768 -4.54 -12.91 -3.41
N TYR A 769 -3.29 -12.46 -3.30
CA TYR A 769 -2.13 -13.35 -3.33
C TYR A 769 -2.02 -14.25 -2.09
N ALA A 770 -2.62 -13.84 -0.95
CA ALA A 770 -2.71 -14.71 0.22
C ALA A 770 -3.41 -16.03 -0.12
N ASP A 771 -4.48 -15.96 -0.90
CA ASP A 771 -5.27 -17.09 -1.34
C ASP A 771 -4.45 -17.98 -2.29
N ASP A 772 -3.63 -17.44 -3.19
CA ASP A 772 -2.70 -18.23 -4.02
C ASP A 772 -1.74 -19.08 -3.17
N ILE A 773 -1.20 -18.52 -2.09
CA ILE A 773 -0.35 -19.27 -1.15
C ILE A 773 -1.16 -20.34 -0.42
N VAL A 774 -2.38 -20.02 0.03
CA VAL A 774 -3.27 -21.01 0.66
C VAL A 774 -3.60 -22.15 -0.30
N HIS A 775 -3.89 -21.84 -1.58
CA HIS A 775 -4.14 -22.85 -2.62
C HIS A 775 -2.92 -23.74 -2.85
N ARG A 776 -1.70 -23.18 -2.87
CA ARG A 776 -0.47 -23.97 -2.97
C ARG A 776 -0.26 -24.89 -1.76
N LEU A 777 -0.46 -24.37 -0.55
CA LEU A 777 -0.35 -25.17 0.68
C LEU A 777 -1.42 -26.27 0.72
N LEU A 778 -2.67 -25.95 0.40
CA LEU A 778 -3.74 -26.94 0.34
C LEU A 778 -3.46 -27.99 -0.73
N GLY A 779 -2.95 -27.58 -1.90
CA GLY A 779 -2.49 -28.50 -2.94
C GLY A 779 -1.38 -29.44 -2.47
N CYS A 780 -0.46 -28.97 -1.62
CA CYS A 780 0.52 -29.84 -0.97
C CYS A 780 -0.14 -30.81 0.03
N CYS A 781 -1.15 -30.37 0.78
CA CYS A 781 -1.87 -31.22 1.75
C CYS A 781 -2.55 -32.42 1.05
N ILE A 782 -3.04 -32.22 -0.17
CA ILE A 782 -3.74 -33.25 -0.96
C ILE A 782 -2.84 -33.95 -1.99
N GLY A 783 -1.52 -33.69 -1.97
CA GLY A 783 -0.55 -34.36 -2.84
C GLY A 783 -0.55 -33.91 -4.30
N VAL A 784 -1.18 -32.77 -4.63
CA VAL A 784 -1.14 -32.17 -5.98
C VAL A 784 0.21 -31.51 -6.26
N TYR A 785 0.81 -30.90 -5.24
CA TYR A 785 2.12 -30.25 -5.34
C TYR A 785 3.11 -30.84 -4.33
N THR A 786 4.39 -30.76 -4.64
CA THR A 786 5.47 -31.02 -3.68
C THR A 786 5.90 -29.72 -3.02
N LEU A 787 5.99 -29.72 -1.68
CA LEU A 787 6.46 -28.55 -0.93
C LEU A 787 7.90 -28.21 -1.34
N SER A 788 8.13 -26.95 -1.72
CA SER A 788 9.49 -26.45 -1.96
C SER A 788 10.29 -26.40 -0.66
N MET A 789 11.56 -26.85 -0.70
CA MET A 789 12.47 -26.82 0.45
C MET A 789 12.80 -25.39 0.93
N ASP A 790 12.51 -24.37 0.11
CA ASP A 790 12.82 -22.96 0.40
C ASP A 790 11.69 -22.23 1.17
N ILE A 791 10.61 -22.92 1.52
CA ILE A 791 9.51 -22.33 2.29
C ILE A 791 9.78 -22.54 3.79
N ASP A 792 9.97 -21.44 4.51
CA ASP A 792 10.13 -21.42 5.96
C ASP A 792 9.27 -20.33 6.63
N ASN A 793 9.24 -20.35 7.96
CA ASN A 793 8.50 -19.37 8.76
C ASN A 793 8.94 -17.93 8.46
N ASN A 794 10.23 -17.69 8.21
CA ASN A 794 10.74 -16.34 7.94
C ASN A 794 10.25 -15.79 6.60
N ARG A 795 10.23 -16.63 5.56
CA ARG A 795 9.74 -16.27 4.23
C ARG A 795 8.25 -15.96 4.29
N ILE A 796 7.44 -16.82 4.92
CA ILE A 796 6.00 -16.57 5.08
C ILE A 796 5.74 -15.33 5.95
N THR A 797 6.52 -15.10 7.02
CA THR A 797 6.37 -13.90 7.85
C THR A 797 6.61 -12.61 7.05
N LYS A 798 7.68 -12.56 6.24
CA LYS A 798 7.96 -11.41 5.35
C LYS A 798 6.86 -11.22 4.30
N LEU A 799 6.33 -12.32 3.77
CA LEU A 799 5.25 -12.27 2.82
C LEU A 799 3.98 -11.70 3.45
N CYS A 800 3.59 -12.17 4.64
CA CYS A 800 2.45 -11.65 5.40
C CYS A 800 2.60 -10.15 5.69
N GLN A 801 3.81 -9.68 6.03
CA GLN A 801 4.09 -8.26 6.22
C GLN A 801 3.81 -7.44 4.95
N ASN A 802 4.25 -7.93 3.78
CA ASN A 802 3.97 -7.28 2.50
C ASN A 802 2.47 -7.27 2.18
N ILE A 803 1.79 -8.42 2.32
CA ILE A 803 0.35 -8.54 2.05
C ILE A 803 -0.45 -7.61 2.96
N ASN A 804 -0.13 -7.55 4.26
CA ASN A 804 -0.78 -6.64 5.21
C ASN A 804 -0.56 -5.17 4.83
N PHE A 805 0.65 -4.80 4.44
CA PHE A 805 0.96 -3.45 3.99
C PHE A 805 0.15 -3.09 2.74
N ARG A 806 0.19 -3.93 1.69
CA ARG A 806 -0.53 -3.72 0.43
C ARG A 806 -2.05 -3.68 0.63
N HIS A 807 -2.60 -4.57 1.46
CA HIS A 807 -4.03 -4.57 1.82
C HIS A 807 -4.45 -3.26 2.49
N THR A 808 -3.66 -2.78 3.45
CA THR A 808 -3.93 -1.50 4.15
C THR A 808 -3.91 -0.33 3.18
N MET A 809 -2.91 -0.29 2.31
CA MET A 809 -2.78 0.76 1.30
C MET A 809 -3.93 0.73 0.29
N ALA A 810 -4.36 -0.46 -0.15
CA ALA A 810 -5.51 -0.62 -1.04
C ALA A 810 -6.78 -0.04 -0.40
N GLN A 811 -7.07 -0.37 0.86
CA GLN A 811 -8.22 0.16 1.58
C GLN A 811 -8.17 1.69 1.73
N HIS A 812 -7.00 2.25 2.01
CA HIS A 812 -6.83 3.70 2.08
C HIS A 812 -7.07 4.36 0.72
N ALA A 813 -6.54 3.80 -0.37
CA ALA A 813 -6.75 4.29 -1.73
C ALA A 813 -8.24 4.25 -2.12
N SER A 814 -8.95 3.16 -1.83
CA SER A 814 -10.40 3.04 -2.07
C SER A 814 -11.21 4.11 -1.32
N ARG A 815 -10.87 4.36 -0.05
CA ARG A 815 -11.53 5.42 0.75
C ARG A 815 -11.23 6.82 0.19
N SER A 816 -9.98 7.12 -0.16
CA SER A 816 -9.62 8.40 -0.78
C SER A 816 -10.27 8.59 -2.15
N SER A 817 -10.44 7.52 -2.93
CA SER A 817 -11.16 7.58 -4.21
C SER A 817 -12.65 7.87 -4.00
N THR A 818 -13.26 7.26 -2.99
CA THR A 818 -14.65 7.55 -2.59
C THR A 818 -14.79 9.01 -2.18
N GLU A 819 -13.90 9.50 -1.32
CA GLU A 819 -13.89 10.90 -0.87
C GLU A 819 -13.75 11.88 -2.05
N LEU A 820 -12.82 11.63 -2.98
CA LEU A 820 -12.64 12.43 -4.19
C LEU A 820 -13.93 12.50 -5.01
N HIS A 821 -14.58 11.37 -5.28
CA HIS A 821 -15.79 11.34 -6.08
C HIS A 821 -16.98 11.98 -5.34
N THR A 822 -17.04 11.89 -4.02
CA THR A 822 -18.03 12.65 -3.25
C THR A 822 -17.78 14.15 -3.36
N VAL A 823 -16.53 14.63 -3.31
CA VAL A 823 -16.21 16.05 -3.52
C VAL A 823 -16.64 16.51 -4.92
N VAL A 824 -16.41 15.69 -5.95
CA VAL A 824 -16.88 15.96 -7.33
C VAL A 824 -18.39 16.04 -7.39
N PHE A 825 -19.12 15.12 -6.75
CA PHE A 825 -20.58 15.12 -6.69
C PHE A 825 -21.13 16.43 -6.08
N PHE A 826 -20.50 16.96 -5.04
CA PHE A 826 -20.91 18.21 -4.40
C PHE A 826 -20.45 19.49 -5.12
N ARG A 827 -19.70 19.37 -6.21
CA ARG A 827 -19.20 20.53 -6.95
C ARG A 827 -20.36 21.36 -7.49
N GLY A 828 -20.49 22.59 -7.00
CA GLY A 828 -21.58 23.49 -7.39
C GLY A 828 -22.95 23.13 -6.79
N ARG A 829 -23.03 22.15 -5.88
CA ARG A 829 -24.25 21.74 -5.18
C ARG A 829 -24.19 22.16 -3.71
N VAL A 830 -25.31 22.64 -3.19
CA VAL A 830 -25.50 22.87 -1.75
C VAL A 830 -26.70 22.07 -1.32
N LEU A 831 -26.49 21.12 -0.41
CA LEU A 831 -27.55 20.24 0.09
C LEU A 831 -27.63 20.35 1.62
N GLN A 832 -28.82 20.12 2.15
CA GLN A 832 -29.10 20.12 3.58
C GLN A 832 -29.47 18.69 3.97
N GLU A 833 -28.76 18.13 4.94
CA GLU A 833 -28.98 16.75 5.40
C GLU A 833 -28.72 16.63 6.90
N ASP A 834 -29.29 15.57 7.46
CA ASP A 834 -29.03 15.15 8.83
C ASP A 834 -27.62 14.54 8.94
N GLY A 835 -26.90 14.95 9.98
CA GLY A 835 -25.60 14.40 10.37
C GLY A 835 -25.55 14.05 11.85
N TYR A 836 -24.54 13.29 12.22
CA TYR A 836 -24.30 12.86 13.59
C TYR A 836 -22.88 13.23 14.01
N ILE A 837 -22.73 13.77 15.22
CA ILE A 837 -21.42 14.12 15.74
C ILE A 837 -20.69 12.85 16.18
N THR A 838 -19.52 12.63 15.59
CA THR A 838 -18.69 11.44 15.84
C THR A 838 -17.45 11.73 16.66
N ARG A 839 -17.00 12.99 16.71
CA ARG A 839 -15.85 13.43 17.52
C ARG A 839 -16.01 14.90 17.92
N VAL A 840 -15.45 15.24 19.07
CA VAL A 840 -15.37 16.63 19.55
C VAL A 840 -13.89 16.95 19.82
N LYS A 841 -13.43 18.12 19.38
CA LYS A 841 -12.09 18.67 19.63
C LYS A 841 -12.22 20.06 20.25
N THR A 842 -11.10 20.63 20.71
CA THR A 842 -11.12 21.96 21.37
C THR A 842 -11.55 23.09 20.44
N ASN A 843 -11.33 22.94 19.14
CA ASN A 843 -11.65 23.96 18.13
C ASN A 843 -12.68 23.50 17.08
N GLY A 844 -13.51 22.50 17.42
CA GLY A 844 -14.59 22.06 16.55
C GLY A 844 -15.06 20.63 16.79
N PHE A 845 -15.83 20.07 15.87
CA PHE A 845 -16.39 18.71 15.96
C PHE A 845 -16.44 18.03 14.58
N SER A 846 -16.36 16.70 14.55
CA SER A 846 -16.54 15.92 13.32
C SER A 846 -18.00 15.48 13.18
N VAL A 847 -18.56 15.64 11.98
CA VAL A 847 -19.93 15.24 11.64
C VAL A 847 -19.88 14.16 10.56
N LEU A 848 -20.56 13.04 10.80
CA LEU A 848 -20.86 12.01 9.83
C LEU A 848 -22.23 12.29 9.21
N VAL A 849 -22.30 12.41 7.88
CA VAL A 849 -23.59 12.40 7.15
C VAL A 849 -23.80 11.01 6.54
N PRO A 850 -24.72 10.20 7.10
CA PRO A 850 -24.84 8.80 6.73
C PRO A 850 -25.20 8.56 5.27
N LYS A 851 -26.07 9.40 4.71
CA LYS A 851 -26.58 9.29 3.33
C LYS A 851 -25.45 9.26 2.31
N TYR A 852 -24.41 10.06 2.53
CA TYR A 852 -23.26 10.18 1.65
C TYR A 852 -22.01 9.50 2.20
N GLY A 853 -22.09 8.84 3.35
CA GLY A 853 -20.95 8.17 3.98
C GLY A 853 -19.73 9.06 4.26
N ILE A 854 -19.94 10.39 4.35
CA ILE A 854 -18.85 11.36 4.54
C ILE A 854 -18.76 11.78 6.00
N GLU A 855 -17.52 11.90 6.47
CA GLU A 855 -17.20 12.45 7.77
C GLU A 855 -16.22 13.60 7.59
N SER A 856 -16.50 14.74 8.23
CA SER A 856 -15.65 15.91 8.10
C SER A 856 -15.66 16.75 9.37
N MET A 857 -14.55 17.44 9.60
CA MET A 857 -14.39 18.37 10.70
C MET A 857 -15.08 19.69 10.39
N VAL A 858 -15.92 20.16 11.31
CA VAL A 858 -16.45 21.52 11.37
C VAL A 858 -15.59 22.28 12.36
N TYR A 859 -14.89 23.30 11.88
CA TYR A 859 -14.07 24.16 12.73
C TYR A 859 -14.94 25.32 13.24
N VAL A 860 -14.78 25.65 14.52
CA VAL A 860 -15.36 26.85 15.13
C VAL A 860 -14.25 27.88 15.13
N ASN A 861 -14.29 28.86 14.21
CA ASN A 861 -13.15 29.77 14.04
C ASN A 861 -13.27 31.03 14.89
N THR A 862 -12.13 31.43 15.42
CA THR A 862 -11.83 32.59 16.26
C THR A 862 -12.34 33.92 15.69
N GLU A 863 -12.83 34.78 16.59
CA GLU A 863 -13.41 36.14 16.46
C GLU A 863 -14.91 36.26 16.13
N GLU A 864 -15.47 35.58 15.11
CA GLU A 864 -16.90 35.68 14.77
C GLU A 864 -17.76 34.58 15.44
N ASP A 865 -17.30 33.33 15.46
CA ASP A 865 -18.08 32.19 15.99
C ASP A 865 -18.00 32.04 17.53
N SER A 866 -17.06 32.72 18.19
CA SER A 866 -16.88 32.66 19.65
C SER A 866 -18.04 33.26 20.45
N LYS A 867 -18.97 33.94 19.78
CA LYS A 867 -20.22 34.43 20.38
C LYS A 867 -21.31 33.36 20.43
N ASP A 868 -21.17 32.29 19.63
CA ASP A 868 -22.22 31.30 19.40
C ASP A 868 -21.89 29.91 20.00
N PHE A 869 -20.64 29.61 20.35
CA PHE A 869 -20.23 28.32 20.91
C PHE A 869 -19.17 28.44 22.03
N VAL A 870 -19.40 27.79 23.17
CA VAL A 870 -18.51 27.71 24.34
C VAL A 870 -18.18 26.25 24.64
N MET A 871 -16.90 25.88 24.62
CA MET A 871 -16.48 24.51 24.91
C MET A 871 -16.38 24.27 26.42
N ASP A 872 -17.10 23.27 26.92
CA ASP A 872 -16.99 22.79 28.29
C ASP A 872 -15.89 21.71 28.36
N LYS A 873 -14.69 22.15 28.78
CA LYS A 873 -13.47 21.31 28.80
C LYS A 873 -13.60 20.09 29.71
N ILE A 874 -14.56 20.07 30.64
CA ILE A 874 -14.75 18.97 31.60
C ILE A 874 -15.66 17.89 31.00
N THR A 875 -16.76 18.29 30.35
CA THR A 875 -17.76 17.33 29.83
C THR A 875 -17.51 16.89 28.38
N HIS A 876 -16.51 17.48 27.70
CA HIS A 876 -16.25 17.29 26.26
C HIS A 876 -17.47 17.65 25.39
N GLN A 877 -18.19 18.71 25.79
CA GLN A 877 -19.37 19.21 25.08
C GLN A 877 -19.11 20.63 24.57
N ILE A 878 -19.67 20.96 23.41
CA ILE A 878 -19.70 22.32 22.90
C ILE A 878 -21.09 22.89 23.20
N LYS A 879 -21.20 23.89 24.06
CA LYS A 879 -22.47 24.58 24.33
C LYS A 879 -22.69 25.63 23.27
N SER A 880 -23.85 25.63 22.61
CA SER A 880 -24.19 26.73 21.70
C SER A 880 -24.88 27.86 22.48
N VAL A 881 -24.23 29.03 22.53
CA VAL A 881 -24.73 30.24 23.19
C VAL A 881 -25.92 30.83 22.42
N SER A 882 -25.92 30.73 21.08
CA SER A 882 -27.00 31.23 20.22
C SER A 882 -28.28 30.38 20.24
N LEU A 883 -28.21 29.16 20.79
CA LEU A 883 -29.33 28.24 20.97
C LEU A 883 -29.77 28.07 22.43
N GLY A 884 -29.31 28.95 23.33
CA GLY A 884 -29.68 28.90 24.75
C GLY A 884 -28.94 27.82 25.55
N ASP A 885 -27.63 27.70 25.34
CA ASP A 885 -26.72 26.76 26.02
C ASP A 885 -27.01 25.28 25.78
N VAL A 886 -27.55 24.91 24.61
CA VAL A 886 -27.71 23.48 24.28
C VAL A 886 -26.34 22.84 24.14
N ALA A 887 -26.10 21.81 24.96
CA ALA A 887 -24.89 21.01 24.93
C ALA A 887 -24.87 20.10 23.68
N ILE A 888 -23.88 20.31 22.83
CA ILE A 888 -23.59 19.50 21.65
C ILE A 888 -22.51 18.49 22.04
N GLY A 889 -22.88 17.22 22.06
CA GLY A 889 -22.02 16.09 22.41
C GLY A 889 -21.99 15.01 21.33
N LEU A 890 -21.16 13.99 21.59
CA LEU A 890 -21.06 12.81 20.73
C LEU A 890 -22.44 12.17 20.51
N MET A 891 -22.70 11.69 19.29
CA MET A 891 -23.95 11.06 18.83
C MET A 891 -25.18 11.98 18.78
N ASN A 892 -25.06 13.27 19.08
CA ASN A 892 -26.16 14.19 18.82
C ASN A 892 -26.39 14.35 17.31
N LYS A 893 -27.67 14.35 16.95
CA LYS A 893 -28.14 14.63 15.60
C LYS A 893 -28.06 16.14 15.35
N VAL A 894 -27.50 16.52 14.21
CA VAL A 894 -27.33 17.91 13.79
C VAL A 894 -27.70 18.07 12.33
N GLU A 895 -28.46 19.13 12.03
CA GLU A 895 -28.76 19.50 10.65
C GLU A 895 -27.56 20.23 10.04
N SER A 896 -27.10 19.76 8.89
CA SER A 896 -25.83 20.19 8.33
C SER A 896 -25.95 20.62 6.85
N LEU A 897 -25.42 21.79 6.53
CA LEU A 897 -25.32 22.30 5.15
C LEU A 897 -24.00 21.87 4.53
N LEU A 898 -24.12 21.10 3.45
CA LEU A 898 -23.02 20.50 2.70
C LEU A 898 -22.67 21.36 1.48
N SER A 899 -21.41 21.78 1.38
CA SER A 899 -20.88 22.44 0.19
C SER A 899 -19.38 22.14 -0.02
N SER A 900 -18.94 22.02 -1.26
CA SER A 900 -17.52 21.91 -1.62
C SER A 900 -16.92 23.30 -1.91
N MET A 901 -15.79 23.66 -1.31
CA MET A 901 -15.17 24.99 -1.53
C MET A 901 -13.96 24.95 -2.48
N HIS A 902 -13.05 23.96 -2.39
CA HIS A 902 -11.80 23.94 -3.17
C HIS A 902 -11.27 22.54 -3.49
N LEU A 903 -10.83 22.35 -4.74
CA LEU A 903 -10.22 21.11 -5.28
C LEU A 903 -8.77 20.89 -4.81
N ASN A 904 -8.04 21.94 -4.43
CA ASN A 904 -6.61 21.82 -4.08
C ASN A 904 -6.31 20.96 -2.83
N GLY A 905 -7.32 20.70 -1.98
CA GLY A 905 -7.12 20.00 -0.71
C GLY A 905 -8.27 19.11 -0.24
N ASN A 906 -9.16 18.66 -1.14
CA ASN A 906 -10.31 17.80 -0.83
C ASN A 906 -11.04 18.21 0.46
N ARG A 907 -11.40 19.49 0.61
CA ARG A 907 -12.11 19.97 1.80
C ARG A 907 -13.57 20.29 1.47
N PHE A 908 -14.47 19.61 2.19
CA PHE A 908 -15.81 20.13 2.43
C PHE A 908 -15.72 21.33 3.37
N VAL A 909 -16.48 22.37 3.07
CA VAL A 909 -16.69 23.47 4.02
C VAL A 909 -18.13 23.38 4.47
N TRP A 910 -18.29 23.05 5.75
CA TRP A 910 -19.56 23.05 6.42
C TRP A 910 -19.79 24.44 6.98
N ARG A 911 -20.97 24.99 6.70
CA ARG A 911 -21.44 26.22 7.35
C ARG A 911 -22.72 25.86 8.07
N SER A 912 -22.69 25.72 9.41
CA SER A 912 -23.94 25.57 10.15
C SER A 912 -24.67 26.92 10.14
N ARG A 913 -25.71 27.07 9.31
CA ARG A 913 -26.55 28.28 9.33
C ARG A 913 -27.75 28.16 10.26
N SER A 914 -27.95 26.99 10.89
CA SER A 914 -28.99 26.71 11.88
C SER A 914 -28.76 25.30 12.42
N MET A 915 -28.22 25.15 13.63
CA MET A 915 -28.31 23.88 14.35
C MET A 915 -29.64 23.87 15.09
N ARG A 916 -30.61 23.05 14.66
CA ARG A 916 -31.73 22.71 15.53
C ARG A 916 -31.37 21.43 16.25
N THR A 917 -31.00 21.54 17.52
CA THR A 917 -30.91 20.40 18.42
C THR A 917 -32.34 20.06 18.86
N GLU A 918 -32.84 18.89 18.52
CA GLU A 918 -34.02 18.37 19.20
C GLU A 918 -33.58 18.01 20.63
N SER A 919 -33.96 18.85 21.60
CA SER A 919 -33.68 18.62 23.01
C SER A 919 -34.29 17.27 23.44
N HIS A 920 -33.45 16.26 23.57
CA HIS A 920 -33.80 14.99 24.19
C HIS A 920 -33.84 15.17 25.70
N CYS A 921 -34.91 15.80 26.20
CA CYS A 921 -35.36 15.50 27.56
C CYS A 921 -35.96 14.09 27.54
N VAL A 922 -35.25 13.14 28.13
CA VAL A 922 -35.85 11.94 28.75
C VAL A 922 -35.89 12.19 30.24
#